data_AF-A0A2W2GQZ2-F1
#
_entry.id   AF-A0A2W2GQZ2-F1
#
_cell.length_a   1.000
_cell.length_b   1.000
_cell.length_c   1.000
_cell.angle_alpha   90.00
_cell.angle_beta   90.00
_cell.angle_gamma   90.00
#
_symmetry.space_group_name_H-M   'P 1'
#
loop_
_entity.id
_entity.type
_entity.pdbx_description
1 polymer ?
#
loop_
_entity_poly.entity_id
_entity_poly.type
_entity_poly.pdbx_seq_one_letter_code
_entity_poly.pdbx_strand_id
1 'polypeptide(L)'
;MRRYAAVLLVLIVATAMAAPVNAAARLTAAFTLTGNQGKFVVSNPNSTAVTGWSIYFDLPSGVTASNPQNATIAQNGTRVKLTPLFYINTVRANGNTEPYSPTFTLSSAVQPTSCSINGANCDGSGEDPPDPSPVMAEFSKSGSRGTYVISNNTDATLNGWTITFDLPAGVTASSADHATLSQNGRQVTLTPAHYNTNVGARRTTDPYSPTFTLSSASAEPANCRVNDVRCDGSADTAPGAPGNLRSPVKTTKTVSLAWDAATPGSLPITGYNIYAGSTLKTTVTGTTATVTDLTPNTEYSFTVKTVDRKGTLSPASNALSVKTNDPAEDPDPPTTPTNVRATGKTSSTVSLAWNASTDNKGVANYHVYVGDELKTTVTGTTATVDGLSPSTEYTFTVRARDLYDNLSPASTPVKASTDDLVAGGYARVGYFVQWGIYGRQYFVKNLDTTGNARKLTHINYAFGNIDPVNLTCLHGVTKGTSSNPQDPNQGDGAGDAEADYSRPFSAAQSVDGVGDTGWEKLRGNYNQLKKLKAKYPHLKVLISLGGWTYSKYFSDVAKTDAARKKFVASCLDVYIKGNLPTYNAAGGPGTAAGIFDGIDLDWEWPGAEGHPGNHVSPDDKVNNTLLIAEFRKQLDELTKTTGKRYELTAFTPADPAKIEAGWELAKVAKYMDIFNIQGYDFHGSGSDNSWEPNRTGHQGNLYTDVDDPYNFHFSVENAVQPYLDAGINPRKLTIGLAYYGRGWQNVTDGGKSGEWQDAKGAAPGQFAEEAGTRGYSNLLSSVPNCTIKHDTQAVATYCYTGNNGQWWSFDDAWSIQQKVAWLKKKNLLGAMIWEMSGDTGNLTTALDNALKAP
;
A
#
# COMPACT_ATOMS: atom_id res chain seq x y z
N MET A 1 20.87 -19.10 -89.82
CA MET A 1 20.86 -18.77 -91.26
C MET A 1 20.66 -17.26 -91.41
N ARG A 2 21.57 -16.58 -92.13
CA ARG A 2 21.43 -15.26 -92.82
C ARG A 2 21.05 -14.05 -91.93
N ARG A 3 21.71 -12.88 -91.95
CA ARG A 3 22.70 -12.24 -92.84
C ARG A 3 23.30 -11.04 -92.09
N TYR A 4 24.59 -10.75 -92.31
CA TYR A 4 25.23 -9.48 -92.00
C TYR A 4 24.85 -8.41 -93.04
N ALA A 5 24.70 -7.16 -92.61
CA ALA A 5 24.98 -5.98 -93.41
C ALA A 5 25.36 -4.81 -92.49
N ALA A 6 26.58 -4.31 -92.67
CA ALA A 6 27.12 -3.12 -92.02
C ALA A 6 26.85 -1.88 -92.87
N VAL A 7 26.55 -0.72 -92.25
CA VAL A 7 26.83 0.62 -92.80
C VAL A 7 27.07 1.62 -91.65
N LEU A 8 28.14 2.41 -91.81
CA LEU A 8 28.62 3.54 -91.01
C LEU A 8 27.58 4.64 -90.74
N LEU A 9 27.72 5.36 -89.61
CA LEU A 9 27.54 6.81 -89.61
C LEU A 9 28.39 7.51 -88.51
N VAL A 10 28.80 8.72 -88.85
CA VAL A 10 29.89 9.56 -88.33
C VAL A 10 29.63 10.13 -86.93
N LEU A 11 30.68 10.20 -86.10
CA LEU A 11 30.73 10.88 -84.80
C LEU A 11 31.02 12.37 -84.99
N ILE A 12 30.13 13.26 -84.51
CA ILE A 12 30.44 14.68 -84.26
C ILE A 12 30.19 14.96 -82.78
N VAL A 13 31.22 15.48 -82.12
CA VAL A 13 31.23 15.87 -80.70
C VAL A 13 30.53 17.23 -80.55
N ALA A 14 29.54 17.29 -79.66
CA ALA A 14 28.98 18.55 -79.14
C ALA A 14 29.02 18.50 -77.61
N THR A 15 29.85 19.37 -77.03
CA THR A 15 29.97 19.61 -75.59
C THR A 15 28.73 20.36 -75.08
N ALA A 16 27.89 19.68 -74.28
CA ALA A 16 26.82 20.31 -73.52
C ALA A 16 27.30 20.63 -72.10
N MET A 17 27.23 21.91 -71.72
CA MET A 17 27.38 22.36 -70.34
C MET A 17 26.20 21.83 -69.52
N ALA A 18 26.47 21.10 -68.45
CA ALA A 18 25.45 20.65 -67.50
C ALA A 18 24.95 21.83 -66.67
N ALA A 19 23.62 22.02 -66.64
CA ALA A 19 22.94 22.88 -65.68
C ALA A 19 23.09 22.30 -64.26
N PRO A 20 23.13 23.15 -63.21
CA PRO A 20 23.32 22.68 -61.84
C PRO A 20 22.12 21.87 -61.33
N VAL A 21 22.47 20.90 -60.50
CA VAL A 21 21.65 19.97 -59.72
C VAL A 21 20.44 20.69 -59.08
N ASN A 22 19.26 20.08 -59.20
CA ASN A 22 18.01 20.48 -58.54
C ASN A 22 18.25 20.92 -57.09
N ALA A 23 18.10 22.23 -56.82
CA ALA A 23 17.94 22.72 -55.45
C ALA A 23 16.65 22.11 -54.88
N ALA A 24 16.73 21.49 -53.71
CA ALA A 24 15.57 20.93 -53.02
C ALA A 24 14.50 22.04 -52.84
N ALA A 25 13.23 21.70 -53.05
CA ALA A 25 12.11 22.61 -52.83
C ALA A 25 11.91 22.80 -51.31
N ARG A 26 12.67 23.73 -50.72
CA ARG A 26 12.66 24.08 -49.29
C ARG A 26 12.92 25.57 -49.10
N LEU A 27 12.69 26.08 -47.88
CA LEU A 27 12.98 27.48 -47.56
C LEU A 27 14.46 27.80 -47.81
N THR A 28 14.73 28.99 -48.33
CA THR A 28 16.07 29.57 -48.45
C THR A 28 16.10 30.90 -47.71
N ALA A 29 17.26 31.31 -47.21
CA ALA A 29 17.45 32.57 -46.50
C ALA A 29 18.67 33.32 -47.07
N ALA A 30 18.43 34.46 -47.71
CA ALA A 30 19.50 35.29 -48.26
C ALA A 30 19.92 36.36 -47.25
N PHE A 31 21.20 36.38 -46.88
CA PHE A 31 21.76 37.41 -46.00
C PHE A 31 22.23 38.63 -46.80
N THR A 32 21.96 39.82 -46.28
CA THR A 32 22.50 41.09 -46.78
C THR A 32 23.00 41.94 -45.60
N LEU A 33 24.05 42.72 -45.84
CA LEU A 33 24.69 43.57 -44.83
C LEU A 33 24.84 44.99 -45.37
N THR A 34 24.28 45.98 -44.64
CA THR A 34 24.46 47.41 -44.93
C THR A 34 25.01 48.10 -43.69
N GLY A 35 26.31 48.41 -43.70
CA GLY A 35 27.03 48.82 -42.49
C GLY A 35 27.01 47.71 -41.45
N ASN A 36 26.51 48.01 -40.24
CA ASN A 36 26.33 47.02 -39.17
C ASN A 36 24.91 46.39 -39.15
N GLN A 37 24.02 46.76 -40.07
CA GLN A 37 22.69 46.14 -40.13
C GLN A 37 22.71 44.89 -41.00
N GLY A 38 22.44 43.74 -40.36
CA GLY A 38 22.19 42.47 -41.02
C GLY A 38 20.71 42.27 -41.33
N LYS A 39 20.40 41.67 -42.47
CA LYS A 39 19.04 41.32 -42.90
C LYS A 39 19.01 39.95 -43.54
N PHE A 40 18.05 39.12 -43.15
CA PHE A 40 17.74 37.85 -43.81
C PHE A 40 16.41 37.92 -44.54
N VAL A 41 16.41 37.66 -45.85
CA VAL A 41 15.17 37.47 -46.62
C VAL A 41 14.90 35.98 -46.76
N VAL A 42 13.82 35.49 -46.17
CA VAL A 42 13.42 34.08 -46.30
C VAL A 42 12.47 33.92 -47.47
N SER A 43 12.80 33.02 -48.39
CA SER A 43 12.00 32.70 -49.57
C SER A 43 11.47 31.27 -49.49
N ASN A 44 10.21 31.10 -49.84
CA ASN A 44 9.54 29.82 -49.92
C ASN A 44 9.25 29.47 -51.39
N PRO A 45 10.09 28.65 -52.05
CA PRO A 45 9.86 28.20 -53.41
C PRO A 45 8.78 27.11 -53.50
N ASN A 46 8.17 26.69 -52.37
CA ASN A 46 7.23 25.57 -52.34
C ASN A 46 5.82 26.02 -52.75
N SER A 47 5.05 25.05 -53.25
CA SER A 47 3.62 25.21 -53.57
C SER A 47 2.72 25.28 -52.33
N THR A 48 3.26 25.04 -51.13
CA THR A 48 2.56 25.12 -49.84
C THR A 48 3.22 26.15 -48.94
N ALA A 49 2.42 26.79 -48.08
CA ALA A 49 2.94 27.72 -47.08
C ALA A 49 3.71 26.96 -45.99
N VAL A 50 4.83 27.52 -45.53
CA VAL A 50 5.62 26.96 -44.42
C VAL A 50 5.46 27.85 -43.21
N THR A 51 5.08 27.25 -42.07
CA THR A 51 4.90 27.94 -40.79
C THR A 51 5.90 27.42 -39.76
N GLY A 52 6.44 28.31 -38.91
CA GLY A 52 7.34 27.90 -37.83
C GLY A 52 8.78 27.69 -38.29
N TRP A 53 9.35 28.69 -38.98
CA TRP A 53 10.74 28.63 -39.44
C TRP A 53 11.70 29.33 -38.46
N SER A 54 12.99 29.00 -38.52
CA SER A 54 14.03 29.70 -37.75
C SER A 54 15.35 29.68 -38.51
N ILE A 55 16.15 30.75 -38.34
CA ILE A 55 17.49 30.86 -38.93
C ILE A 55 18.50 30.73 -37.82
N TYR A 56 19.48 29.85 -38.03
CA TYR A 56 20.70 29.79 -37.23
C TYR A 56 21.88 30.22 -38.08
N PHE A 57 22.78 31.04 -37.53
CA PHE A 57 24.01 31.43 -38.20
C PHE A 57 25.12 31.65 -37.19
N ASP A 58 26.36 31.37 -37.59
CA ASP A 58 27.53 31.60 -36.75
C ASP A 58 28.20 32.93 -37.11
N LEU A 59 28.56 33.69 -36.07
CA LEU A 59 29.36 34.90 -36.15
C LEU A 59 30.81 34.63 -35.73
N PRO A 60 31.79 35.40 -36.22
CA PRO A 60 33.14 35.37 -35.67
C PRO A 60 33.14 35.59 -34.14
N SER A 61 34.08 34.93 -33.44
CA SER A 61 34.21 35.05 -31.98
C SER A 61 34.31 36.52 -31.55
N GLY A 62 33.53 36.89 -30.54
CA GLY A 62 33.47 38.25 -29.99
C GLY A 62 32.49 39.21 -30.69
N VAL A 63 31.85 38.81 -31.80
CA VAL A 63 30.80 39.63 -32.44
C VAL A 63 29.44 39.31 -31.84
N THR A 64 28.66 40.33 -31.49
CA THR A 64 27.31 40.19 -30.91
C THR A 64 26.24 40.74 -31.84
N ALA A 65 25.06 40.12 -31.85
CA ALA A 65 23.88 40.60 -32.56
C ALA A 65 22.82 41.13 -31.58
N SER A 66 22.20 42.27 -31.92
CA SER A 66 21.29 43.02 -31.04
C SER A 66 20.22 43.77 -31.85
N ASN A 67 19.26 44.41 -31.16
CA ASN A 67 18.21 45.25 -31.77
C ASN A 67 17.46 44.58 -32.93
N PRO A 68 16.88 43.38 -32.76
CA PRO A 68 16.17 42.71 -33.84
C PRO A 68 14.85 43.42 -34.17
N GLN A 69 14.47 43.38 -35.44
CA GLN A 69 13.16 43.76 -35.96
C GLN A 69 12.56 42.57 -36.71
N ASN A 70 11.24 42.39 -36.62
CA ASN A 70 10.47 41.28 -37.21
C ASN A 70 10.86 39.86 -36.74
N ALA A 71 11.85 39.73 -35.85
CA ALA A 71 12.25 38.49 -35.21
C ALA A 71 12.65 38.74 -33.76
N THR A 72 12.71 37.67 -32.96
CA THR A 72 13.48 37.64 -31.72
C THR A 72 14.87 37.11 -32.01
N ILE A 73 15.84 37.48 -31.18
CA ILE A 73 17.24 37.05 -31.32
C ILE A 73 17.72 36.40 -30.03
N ALA A 74 18.43 35.29 -30.18
CA ALA A 74 19.16 34.64 -29.09
C ALA A 74 20.57 34.30 -29.58
N GLN A 75 21.58 34.61 -28.79
CA GLN A 75 22.97 34.30 -29.14
C GLN A 75 23.63 33.50 -28.01
N ASN A 76 24.26 32.38 -28.35
CA ASN A 76 25.09 31.59 -27.45
C ASN A 76 26.49 31.40 -28.07
N GLY A 77 27.50 32.04 -27.48
CA GLY A 77 28.84 32.10 -28.06
C GLY A 77 28.81 32.76 -29.45
N THR A 78 29.26 32.03 -30.47
CA THR A 78 29.25 32.45 -31.87
C THR A 78 27.91 32.25 -32.56
N ARG A 79 27.06 31.35 -32.05
CA ARG A 79 25.84 30.93 -32.74
C ARG A 79 24.67 31.86 -32.40
N VAL A 80 24.00 32.36 -33.42
CA VAL A 80 22.83 33.23 -33.33
C VAL A 80 21.61 32.51 -33.90
N LYS A 81 20.48 32.60 -33.19
CA LYS A 81 19.15 32.16 -33.64
C LYS A 81 18.27 33.38 -33.87
N LEU A 82 17.61 33.43 -35.02
CA LEU A 82 16.49 34.33 -35.30
C LEU A 82 15.20 33.52 -35.37
N THR A 83 14.22 33.91 -34.56
CA THR A 83 12.88 33.34 -34.57
C THR A 83 11.89 34.40 -35.06
N PRO A 84 11.11 34.15 -36.13
CA PRO A 84 10.18 35.13 -36.70
C PRO A 84 9.10 35.55 -35.69
N LEU A 85 8.69 36.82 -35.74
CA LEU A 85 7.47 37.25 -35.06
C LEU A 85 6.23 36.69 -35.75
N PHE A 86 5.12 36.59 -35.02
CA PHE A 86 3.92 35.86 -35.42
C PHE A 86 3.39 36.22 -36.83
N TYR A 87 3.54 37.48 -37.26
CA TYR A 87 3.03 37.97 -38.54
C TYR A 87 3.90 37.61 -39.76
N ILE A 88 5.17 37.22 -39.56
CA ILE A 88 6.03 36.63 -40.61
C ILE A 88 6.33 35.15 -40.37
N ASN A 89 5.73 34.54 -39.35
CA ASN A 89 5.96 33.14 -38.99
C ASN A 89 5.50 32.15 -40.09
N THR A 90 4.57 32.56 -40.95
CA THR A 90 4.13 31.81 -42.13
C THR A 90 4.65 32.47 -43.41
N VAL A 91 5.53 31.78 -44.14
CA VAL A 91 5.95 32.21 -45.49
C VAL A 91 5.02 31.56 -46.50
N ARG A 92 4.27 32.38 -47.25
CA ARG A 92 3.31 31.92 -48.25
C ARG A 92 4.01 31.10 -49.34
N ALA A 93 3.27 30.20 -49.97
CA ALA A 93 3.73 29.46 -51.14
C ALA A 93 4.23 30.42 -52.23
N ASN A 94 5.39 30.14 -52.82
CA ASN A 94 6.06 31.01 -53.80
C ASN A 94 6.29 32.46 -53.33
N GLY A 95 6.34 32.70 -52.02
CA GLY A 95 6.49 34.03 -51.41
C GLY A 95 7.81 34.21 -50.68
N ASN A 96 8.01 35.39 -50.09
CA ASN A 96 9.13 35.68 -49.20
C ASN A 96 8.69 36.58 -48.03
N THR A 97 9.62 36.90 -47.14
CA THR A 97 9.36 37.71 -45.94
C THR A 97 9.31 39.22 -46.18
N GLU A 98 9.53 39.72 -47.40
CA GLU A 98 9.50 41.16 -47.66
C GLU A 98 8.07 41.74 -47.60
N PRO A 99 7.93 43.02 -47.16
CA PRO A 99 8.96 43.95 -46.71
C PRO A 99 9.38 43.78 -45.23
N TYR A 100 8.86 42.76 -44.54
CA TYR A 100 9.01 42.54 -43.10
C TYR A 100 10.11 41.52 -42.75
N SER A 101 11.15 41.43 -43.56
CA SER A 101 12.26 40.52 -43.34
C SER A 101 12.97 40.80 -42.00
N PRO A 102 13.45 39.77 -41.28
CA PRO A 102 14.23 39.96 -40.06
C PRO A 102 15.44 40.86 -40.30
N THR A 103 15.59 41.90 -39.48
CA THR A 103 16.79 42.74 -39.43
C THR A 103 17.34 42.83 -38.02
N PHE A 104 18.64 43.07 -37.88
CA PHE A 104 19.33 43.18 -36.59
C PHE A 104 20.63 43.97 -36.74
N THR A 105 21.20 44.42 -35.62
CA THR A 105 22.46 45.17 -35.56
C THR A 105 23.59 44.28 -35.05
N LEU A 106 24.68 44.20 -35.80
CA LEU A 106 25.92 43.56 -35.40
C LEU A 106 26.85 44.56 -34.69
N SER A 107 27.66 44.08 -33.74
CA SER A 107 28.70 44.91 -33.10
C SER A 107 29.85 45.27 -34.04
N SER A 108 30.02 44.53 -35.14
CA SER A 108 30.97 44.80 -36.23
C SER A 108 30.39 44.33 -37.57
N ALA A 109 30.71 45.02 -38.66
CA ALA A 109 30.28 44.66 -40.02
C ALA A 109 30.99 43.38 -40.49
N VAL A 110 30.35 42.22 -40.30
CA VAL A 110 30.87 40.90 -40.68
C VAL A 110 29.81 40.04 -41.37
N GLN A 111 30.26 39.16 -42.26
CA GLN A 111 29.42 38.12 -42.85
C GLN A 111 29.31 36.92 -41.89
N PRO A 112 28.16 36.24 -41.81
CA PRO A 112 28.04 34.97 -41.09
C PRO A 112 28.97 33.90 -41.68
N THR A 113 29.60 33.09 -40.83
CA THR A 113 30.48 31.99 -41.25
C THR A 113 29.72 30.73 -41.61
N SER A 114 28.49 30.59 -41.12
CA SER A 114 27.56 29.51 -41.45
C SER A 114 26.14 30.07 -41.43
N CYS A 115 25.22 29.42 -42.14
CA CYS A 115 23.80 29.74 -42.05
C CYS A 115 22.97 28.50 -42.36
N SER A 116 22.00 28.21 -41.50
CA SER A 116 20.97 27.20 -41.72
C SER A 116 19.57 27.73 -41.43
N ILE A 117 18.59 27.37 -42.25
CA ILE A 117 17.17 27.58 -42.04
C ILE A 117 16.47 26.23 -41.86
N ASN A 118 15.80 26.03 -40.73
CA ASN A 118 15.18 24.75 -40.36
C ASN A 118 16.13 23.54 -40.48
N GLY A 119 17.41 23.74 -40.17
CA GLY A 119 18.45 22.70 -40.24
C GLY A 119 19.07 22.48 -41.61
N ALA A 120 18.50 23.03 -42.69
CA ALA A 120 19.09 23.01 -44.04
C ALA A 120 19.98 24.23 -44.27
N ASN A 121 20.97 24.16 -45.17
CA ASN A 121 21.79 25.33 -45.50
C ASN A 121 20.91 26.47 -46.06
N CYS A 122 21.18 27.71 -45.66
CA CYS A 122 20.38 28.87 -46.05
C CYS A 122 20.34 29.12 -47.57
N ASP A 123 21.37 28.71 -48.30
CA ASP A 123 21.42 28.80 -49.77
C ASP A 123 20.65 27.67 -50.48
N GLY A 124 20.10 26.72 -49.74
CA GLY A 124 19.38 25.58 -50.27
C GLY A 124 20.27 24.39 -50.67
N SER A 125 21.58 24.44 -50.47
CA SER A 125 22.51 23.34 -50.78
C SER A 125 22.52 22.22 -49.72
N GLY A 126 22.94 21.00 -50.09
CA GLY A 126 23.08 19.84 -49.18
C GLY A 126 21.84 18.94 -49.10
N GLU A 127 21.97 17.78 -48.45
CA GLU A 127 20.85 16.85 -48.22
C GLU A 127 19.76 17.48 -47.34
N ASP A 128 18.55 16.91 -47.37
CA ASP A 128 17.51 17.33 -46.44
C ASP A 128 17.90 16.93 -45.01
N PRO A 129 17.72 17.83 -44.02
CA PRO A 129 18.02 17.50 -42.65
C PRO A 129 17.11 16.33 -42.21
N PRO A 130 17.62 15.40 -41.38
CA PRO A 130 16.78 14.37 -40.79
C PRO A 130 15.65 15.00 -40.00
N ASP A 131 14.50 14.32 -39.94
CA ASP A 131 13.37 14.76 -39.14
C ASP A 131 13.84 15.05 -37.69
N PRO A 132 13.38 16.16 -37.10
CA PRO A 132 13.81 16.52 -35.75
C PRO A 132 13.40 15.44 -34.74
N SER A 133 14.27 15.17 -33.78
CA SER A 133 14.00 14.15 -32.76
C SER A 133 12.66 14.41 -32.06
N PRO A 134 11.89 13.35 -31.73
CA PRO A 134 10.52 13.47 -31.21
C PRO A 134 10.35 14.50 -30.09
N VAL A 135 11.34 14.58 -29.20
CA VAL A 135 11.43 15.62 -28.17
C VAL A 135 12.86 16.15 -28.15
N MET A 136 12.99 17.48 -28.06
CA MET A 136 14.27 18.18 -27.92
C MET A 136 14.16 19.21 -26.80
N ALA A 137 15.30 19.67 -26.28
CA ALA A 137 15.35 20.83 -25.41
C ALA A 137 16.55 21.72 -25.75
N GLU A 138 16.29 23.00 -26.01
CA GLU A 138 17.33 23.98 -26.35
C GLU A 138 17.68 24.84 -25.14
N PHE A 139 18.96 24.92 -24.79
CA PHE A 139 19.46 25.81 -23.74
C PHE A 139 19.81 27.18 -24.31
N SER A 140 19.41 28.24 -23.60
CA SER A 140 19.89 29.60 -23.82
C SER A 140 20.10 30.29 -22.47
N LYS A 141 20.89 31.37 -22.45
CA LYS A 141 21.12 32.14 -21.23
C LYS A 141 21.20 33.64 -21.48
N SER A 142 20.83 34.42 -20.48
CA SER A 142 21.06 35.86 -20.41
C SER A 142 21.67 36.19 -19.04
N GLY A 143 22.95 36.58 -19.02
CA GLY A 143 23.72 36.68 -17.78
C GLY A 143 23.83 35.34 -17.07
N SER A 144 23.41 35.27 -15.80
CA SER A 144 23.33 34.03 -15.01
C SER A 144 22.01 33.29 -15.15
N ARG A 145 21.04 33.83 -15.90
CA ARG A 145 19.70 33.24 -16.03
C ARG A 145 19.67 32.30 -17.24
N GLY A 146 19.52 31.01 -16.98
CA GLY A 146 19.38 29.96 -17.97
C GLY A 146 17.92 29.64 -18.28
N THR A 147 17.65 29.23 -19.51
CA THR A 147 16.32 28.84 -20.01
C THR A 147 16.45 27.56 -20.83
N TYR A 148 15.56 26.60 -20.61
CA TYR A 148 15.37 25.46 -21.51
C TYR A 148 14.04 25.58 -22.24
N VAL A 149 14.06 25.60 -23.56
CA VAL A 149 12.85 25.50 -24.39
C VAL A 149 12.67 24.04 -24.81
N ILE A 150 11.61 23.38 -24.32
CA ILE A 150 11.29 22.00 -24.72
C ILE A 150 10.45 22.07 -25.99
N SER A 151 10.84 21.32 -27.01
CA SER A 151 10.11 21.18 -28.27
C SER A 151 9.53 19.77 -28.38
N ASN A 152 8.20 19.67 -28.55
CA ASN A 152 7.52 18.44 -28.89
C ASN A 152 7.33 18.39 -30.41
N ASN A 153 8.18 17.63 -31.08
CA ASN A 153 8.14 17.48 -32.53
C ASN A 153 7.22 16.34 -32.97
N THR A 154 6.39 15.77 -32.09
CA THR A 154 5.45 14.70 -32.44
C THR A 154 4.04 15.21 -32.72
N ASP A 155 3.19 14.34 -33.25
CA ASP A 155 1.75 14.58 -33.45
C ASP A 155 0.90 14.26 -32.20
N ALA A 156 1.53 13.82 -31.11
CA ALA A 156 0.90 13.56 -29.82
C ALA A 156 1.28 14.63 -28.79
N THR A 157 0.48 14.81 -27.74
CA THR A 157 0.85 15.70 -26.63
C THR A 157 1.89 15.02 -25.73
N LEU A 158 2.97 15.73 -25.42
CA LEU A 158 3.98 15.32 -24.43
C LEU A 158 3.47 15.67 -23.03
N ASN A 159 3.20 14.67 -22.20
CA ASN A 159 2.71 14.86 -20.83
C ASN A 159 3.83 14.60 -19.80
N GLY A 160 3.93 15.46 -18.79
CA GLY A 160 4.80 15.27 -17.63
C GLY A 160 6.30 15.22 -17.97
N TRP A 161 6.78 16.15 -18.79
CA TRP A 161 8.20 16.21 -19.14
C TRP A 161 9.09 16.49 -17.93
N THR A 162 10.35 16.08 -17.95
CA THR A 162 11.36 16.40 -16.94
C THR A 162 12.69 16.62 -17.65
N ILE A 163 13.42 17.68 -17.31
CA ILE A 163 14.78 17.91 -17.80
C ILE A 163 15.77 17.53 -16.70
N THR A 164 16.81 16.78 -17.07
CA THR A 164 17.99 16.54 -16.24
C THR A 164 19.24 17.04 -16.96
N PHE A 165 20.19 17.63 -16.25
CA PHE A 165 21.48 18.07 -16.80
C PHE A 165 22.54 18.16 -15.71
N ASP A 166 23.81 18.16 -16.11
CA ASP A 166 24.94 18.30 -15.19
C ASP A 166 25.52 19.70 -15.24
N LEU A 167 25.82 20.26 -14.08
CA LEU A 167 26.56 21.50 -13.93
C LEU A 167 28.06 21.24 -13.71
N PRO A 168 28.94 22.21 -14.02
CA PRO A 168 30.34 22.18 -13.60
C PRO A 168 30.47 22.02 -12.07
N ALA A 169 31.57 21.41 -11.61
CA ALA A 169 31.80 21.23 -10.18
C ALA A 169 31.76 22.58 -9.43
N GLY A 170 31.02 22.64 -8.33
CA GLY A 170 30.87 23.85 -7.51
C GLY A 170 29.82 24.86 -8.00
N VAL A 171 29.18 24.63 -9.14
CA VAL A 171 28.09 25.49 -9.64
C VAL A 171 26.75 25.01 -9.10
N THR A 172 25.90 25.93 -8.65
CA THR A 172 24.55 25.67 -8.15
C THR A 172 23.50 26.35 -9.02
N ALA A 173 22.32 25.74 -9.12
CA ALA A 173 21.15 26.36 -9.73
C ALA A 173 20.07 26.66 -8.68
N SER A 174 19.41 27.81 -8.81
CA SER A 174 18.37 28.28 -7.90
C SER A 174 17.29 29.07 -8.64
N SER A 175 16.25 29.49 -7.91
CA SER A 175 15.25 30.45 -8.40
C SER A 175 14.63 30.04 -9.74
N ALA A 176 14.06 28.82 -9.77
CA ALA A 176 13.43 28.28 -10.97
C ALA A 176 12.00 28.81 -11.14
N ASP A 177 11.67 29.24 -12.36
CA ASP A 177 10.32 29.64 -12.76
C ASP A 177 9.77 28.66 -13.80
N HIS A 178 8.45 28.45 -13.81
CA HIS A 178 7.71 27.47 -14.63
C HIS A 178 8.12 25.99 -14.44
N ALA A 179 9.00 25.72 -13.49
CA ALA A 179 9.41 24.42 -13.02
C ALA A 179 9.82 24.47 -11.53
N THR A 180 9.82 23.32 -10.88
CA THR A 180 10.52 23.08 -9.63
C THR A 180 11.92 22.56 -9.93
N LEU A 181 12.89 22.87 -9.06
CA LEU A 181 14.29 22.52 -9.23
C LEU A 181 14.77 21.69 -8.06
N SER A 182 15.45 20.59 -8.36
CA SER A 182 16.23 19.82 -7.40
C SER A 182 17.65 19.65 -7.93
N GLN A 183 18.65 19.76 -7.05
CA GLN A 183 20.05 19.52 -7.40
C GLN A 183 20.67 18.52 -6.42
N ASN A 184 21.26 17.45 -6.95
CA ASN A 184 22.03 16.47 -6.19
C ASN A 184 23.46 16.41 -6.74
N GLY A 185 24.41 16.97 -5.99
CA GLY A 185 25.77 17.16 -6.46
C GLY A 185 25.81 18.03 -7.71
N ARG A 186 26.25 17.47 -8.84
CA ARG A 186 26.33 18.15 -10.14
C ARG A 186 25.05 18.04 -10.96
N GLN A 187 24.19 17.06 -10.69
CA GLN A 187 23.00 16.81 -11.48
C GLN A 187 21.84 17.68 -10.99
N VAL A 188 21.20 18.37 -11.93
CA VAL A 188 20.01 19.20 -11.72
C VAL A 188 18.83 18.53 -12.42
N THR A 189 17.67 18.57 -11.77
CA THR A 189 16.38 18.13 -12.32
C THR A 189 15.40 19.29 -12.29
N LEU A 190 14.81 19.60 -13.44
CA LEU A 190 13.70 20.54 -13.59
C LEU A 190 12.40 19.77 -13.87
N THR A 191 11.42 19.92 -13.00
CA THR A 191 10.10 19.29 -13.14
C THR A 191 9.04 20.38 -13.36
N PRO A 192 8.17 20.28 -14.38
CA PRO A 192 7.22 21.33 -14.75
C PRO A 192 6.33 21.73 -13.59
N ALA A 193 6.00 23.02 -13.52
CA ALA A 193 4.88 23.47 -12.71
C ALA A 193 3.58 22.82 -13.20
N HIS A 194 2.58 22.67 -12.33
CA HIS A 194 1.33 21.96 -12.62
C HIS A 194 0.59 22.44 -13.89
N TYR A 195 0.74 23.71 -14.28
CA TYR A 195 0.13 24.29 -15.48
C TYR A 195 0.96 24.12 -16.76
N ASN A 196 2.23 23.69 -16.64
CA ASN A 196 3.19 23.55 -17.75
C ASN A 196 3.56 22.08 -18.01
N THR A 197 2.77 21.13 -17.49
CA THR A 197 3.07 19.70 -17.60
C THR A 197 2.91 19.16 -19.01
N ASN A 198 2.11 19.83 -19.85
CA ASN A 198 1.73 19.33 -21.17
C ASN A 198 2.29 20.24 -22.26
N VAL A 199 3.02 19.66 -23.21
CA VAL A 199 3.45 20.34 -24.43
C VAL A 199 2.68 19.73 -25.59
N GLY A 200 1.76 20.52 -26.16
CA GLY A 200 0.92 20.06 -27.28
C GLY A 200 1.74 19.54 -28.47
N ALA A 201 1.11 18.74 -29.31
CA ALA A 201 1.69 18.26 -30.57
C ALA A 201 2.25 19.44 -31.39
N ARG A 202 3.48 19.29 -31.90
CA ARG A 202 4.19 20.33 -32.68
C ARG A 202 4.30 21.70 -31.97
N ARG A 203 4.29 21.73 -30.63
CA ARG A 203 4.44 22.96 -29.82
C ARG A 203 5.72 22.92 -28.97
N THR A 204 6.02 24.06 -28.37
CA THR A 204 7.09 24.21 -27.39
C THR A 204 6.53 24.68 -26.04
N THR A 205 7.38 24.70 -25.01
CA THR A 205 7.04 25.30 -23.71
C THR A 205 7.01 26.83 -23.72
N ASP A 206 7.43 27.48 -24.80
CA ASP A 206 7.47 28.94 -24.90
C ASP A 206 6.04 29.54 -24.93
N PRO A 207 5.77 30.67 -24.24
CA PRO A 207 6.68 31.53 -23.46
C PRO A 207 6.93 31.08 -22.01
N TYR A 208 6.31 29.99 -21.56
CA TYR A 208 6.41 29.47 -20.19
C TYR A 208 7.55 28.47 -20.02
N SER A 209 8.64 28.63 -20.76
CA SER A 209 9.79 27.74 -20.70
C SER A 209 10.43 27.79 -19.30
N PRO A 210 10.87 26.64 -18.74
CA PRO A 210 11.55 26.64 -17.46
C PRO A 210 12.80 27.53 -17.50
N THR A 211 12.89 28.43 -16.53
CA THR A 211 14.08 29.28 -16.33
C THR A 211 14.65 29.06 -14.94
N PHE A 212 15.95 29.31 -14.76
CA PHE A 212 16.65 29.15 -13.48
C PHE A 212 17.88 30.06 -13.44
N THR A 213 18.42 30.29 -12.24
CA THR A 213 19.61 31.12 -12.03
C THR A 213 20.81 30.24 -11.70
N LEU A 214 21.91 30.43 -12.40
CA LEU A 214 23.20 29.79 -12.15
C LEU A 214 24.06 30.65 -11.21
N SER A 215 24.80 30.03 -10.30
CA SER A 215 25.75 30.75 -9.42
C SER A 215 26.96 31.33 -10.16
N SER A 216 27.20 30.90 -11.41
CA SER A 216 28.25 31.45 -12.28
C SER A 216 27.70 31.71 -13.68
N ALA A 217 27.89 32.92 -14.20
CA ALA A 217 27.46 33.32 -15.54
C ALA A 217 28.25 32.62 -16.67
N SER A 218 29.45 32.09 -16.37
CA SER A 218 30.26 31.33 -17.33
C SER A 218 29.93 29.83 -17.35
N ALA A 219 29.04 29.35 -16.47
CA ALA A 219 28.68 27.94 -16.43
C ALA A 219 27.78 27.55 -17.62
N GLU A 220 28.10 26.41 -18.22
CA GLU A 220 27.31 25.78 -19.28
C GLU A 220 26.84 24.40 -18.80
N PRO A 221 25.53 24.10 -18.84
CA PRO A 221 25.01 22.76 -18.60
C PRO A 221 25.53 21.73 -19.61
N ALA A 222 25.79 20.49 -19.16
CA ALA A 222 26.16 19.36 -19.98
C ALA A 222 25.22 18.16 -19.77
N ASN A 223 25.33 17.12 -20.61
CA ASN A 223 24.59 15.86 -20.48
C ASN A 223 23.06 16.03 -20.33
N CYS A 224 22.49 17.04 -20.98
CA CYS A 224 21.07 17.33 -20.88
C CYS A 224 20.23 16.19 -21.45
N ARG A 225 19.20 15.79 -20.69
CA ARG A 225 18.16 14.85 -21.12
C ARG A 225 16.75 15.35 -20.78
N VAL A 226 15.82 15.19 -21.71
CA VAL A 226 14.38 15.35 -21.51
C VAL A 226 13.71 13.99 -21.54
N ASN A 227 13.09 13.57 -20.43
CA ASN A 227 12.51 12.22 -20.28
C ASN A 227 13.48 11.10 -20.72
N ASP A 228 14.72 11.15 -20.24
CA ASP A 228 15.83 10.26 -20.59
C ASP A 228 16.31 10.29 -22.05
N VAL A 229 15.71 11.11 -22.93
CA VAL A 229 16.20 11.36 -24.29
C VAL A 229 17.20 12.52 -24.25
N ARG A 230 18.34 12.41 -24.94
CA ARG A 230 19.30 13.51 -25.03
C ARG A 230 18.64 14.77 -25.60
N CYS A 231 18.87 15.92 -25.00
CA CYS A 231 18.21 17.17 -25.38
C CYS A 231 18.51 17.61 -26.82
N ASP A 232 19.68 17.23 -27.34
CA ASP A 232 20.10 17.45 -28.73
C ASP A 232 19.53 16.42 -29.72
N GLY A 233 18.80 15.42 -29.23
CA GLY A 233 18.20 14.38 -30.05
C GLY A 233 19.15 13.28 -30.50
N SER A 234 20.43 13.30 -30.10
CA SER A 234 21.40 12.27 -30.48
C SER A 234 21.06 10.90 -29.87
N ALA A 235 21.41 9.82 -30.59
CA ALA A 235 21.11 8.46 -30.17
C ALA A 235 21.91 8.05 -28.93
N ASP A 236 21.26 7.31 -28.03
CA ASP A 236 21.93 6.71 -26.88
C ASP A 236 22.71 5.46 -27.26
N THR A 237 23.87 5.27 -26.62
CA THR A 237 24.63 4.03 -26.73
C THR A 237 23.99 2.97 -25.83
N ALA A 238 23.63 1.83 -26.39
CA ALA A 238 23.13 0.68 -25.64
C ALA A 238 24.19 0.14 -24.66
N PRO A 239 23.79 -0.52 -23.56
CA PRO A 239 24.74 -1.18 -22.67
C PRO A 239 25.46 -2.35 -23.37
N GLY A 240 26.66 -2.68 -22.88
CA GLY A 240 27.44 -3.82 -23.35
C GLY A 240 26.81 -5.16 -22.97
N ALA A 241 27.22 -6.23 -23.67
CA ALA A 241 26.86 -7.59 -23.29
C ALA A 241 27.58 -8.01 -21.99
N PRO A 242 26.92 -8.77 -21.09
CA PRO A 242 27.59 -9.40 -19.96
C PRO A 242 28.72 -10.34 -20.39
N GLY A 243 29.83 -10.33 -19.66
CA GLY A 243 30.96 -11.22 -19.88
C GLY A 243 30.92 -12.47 -19.01
N ASN A 244 31.73 -13.49 -19.35
CA ASN A 244 32.04 -14.63 -18.47
C ASN A 244 30.82 -15.35 -17.86
N LEU A 245 29.78 -15.58 -18.69
CA LEU A 245 28.63 -16.37 -18.29
C LEU A 245 29.07 -17.81 -17.96
N ARG A 246 28.78 -18.25 -16.74
CA ARG A 246 29.19 -19.55 -16.19
C ARG A 246 28.12 -20.12 -15.28
N SER A 247 28.18 -21.43 -15.06
CA SER A 247 27.25 -22.16 -14.18
C SER A 247 28.01 -22.76 -12.99
N PRO A 248 27.92 -22.17 -11.78
CA PRO A 248 28.62 -22.70 -10.61
C PRO A 248 27.99 -23.99 -10.06
N VAL A 249 26.67 -24.15 -10.16
CA VAL A 249 25.91 -25.29 -9.63
C VAL A 249 24.75 -25.61 -10.57
N LYS A 250 24.47 -26.90 -10.74
CA LYS A 250 23.29 -27.40 -11.45
C LYS A 250 22.66 -28.56 -10.67
N THR A 251 21.34 -28.69 -10.81
CA THR A 251 20.57 -29.86 -10.38
C THR A 251 19.85 -30.47 -11.58
N THR A 252 19.00 -31.45 -11.34
CA THR A 252 18.03 -31.99 -12.33
C THR A 252 17.03 -30.95 -12.83
N LYS A 253 16.64 -29.97 -12.00
CA LYS A 253 15.57 -29.00 -12.32
C LYS A 253 15.99 -27.55 -12.24
N THR A 254 17.23 -27.29 -11.83
CA THR A 254 17.74 -25.92 -11.67
C THR A 254 19.14 -25.76 -12.22
N VAL A 255 19.46 -24.56 -12.70
CA VAL A 255 20.82 -24.16 -13.07
C VAL A 255 21.09 -22.79 -12.46
N SER A 256 22.11 -22.71 -11.60
CA SER A 256 22.66 -21.44 -11.16
C SER A 256 23.56 -20.87 -12.25
N LEU A 257 23.49 -19.56 -12.46
CA LEU A 257 24.26 -18.80 -13.44
C LEU A 257 24.92 -17.61 -12.74
N ALA A 258 26.14 -17.29 -13.17
CA ALA A 258 26.88 -16.10 -12.78
C ALA A 258 27.56 -15.49 -14.00
N TRP A 259 27.74 -14.17 -14.01
CA TRP A 259 28.41 -13.44 -15.08
C TRP A 259 29.12 -12.22 -14.51
N ASP A 260 29.93 -11.57 -15.34
CA ASP A 260 30.60 -10.33 -14.98
C ASP A 260 29.69 -9.14 -15.32
N ALA A 261 29.74 -8.07 -14.51
CA ALA A 261 28.95 -6.87 -14.74
C ALA A 261 29.26 -6.28 -16.12
N ALA A 262 28.23 -5.93 -16.88
CA ALA A 262 28.44 -5.36 -18.20
C ALA A 262 28.83 -3.87 -18.11
N THR A 263 29.46 -3.36 -19.17
CA THR A 263 29.76 -1.93 -19.29
C THR A 263 28.47 -1.16 -19.56
N PRO A 264 28.11 -0.14 -18.75
CA PRO A 264 26.96 0.71 -19.02
C PRO A 264 27.11 1.46 -20.35
N GLY A 265 25.98 1.70 -21.01
CA GLY A 265 25.93 2.58 -22.18
C GLY A 265 25.74 4.04 -21.75
N SER A 266 24.90 4.76 -22.48
CA SER A 266 24.46 6.12 -22.17
C SER A 266 23.66 6.25 -20.86
N LEU A 267 23.04 5.16 -20.41
CA LEU A 267 22.15 5.08 -19.25
C LEU A 267 22.59 3.95 -18.31
N PRO A 268 22.31 4.06 -17.00
CA PRO A 268 22.69 3.04 -16.03
C PRO A 268 21.93 1.73 -16.28
N ILE A 269 22.60 0.61 -16.02
CA ILE A 269 22.02 -0.74 -16.03
C ILE A 269 21.09 -0.88 -14.83
N THR A 270 19.88 -1.37 -15.07
CA THR A 270 18.88 -1.63 -14.02
C THR A 270 18.64 -3.11 -13.78
N GLY A 271 19.05 -3.97 -14.71
CA GLY A 271 18.98 -5.42 -14.52
C GLY A 271 19.56 -6.25 -15.65
N TYR A 272 19.29 -7.55 -15.56
CA TYR A 272 19.76 -8.60 -16.44
C TYR A 272 18.62 -9.57 -16.74
N ASN A 273 18.36 -9.77 -18.03
CA ASN A 273 17.39 -10.73 -18.55
C ASN A 273 18.10 -12.04 -18.90
N ILE A 274 17.68 -13.14 -18.30
CA ILE A 274 18.24 -14.47 -18.52
C ILE A 274 17.33 -15.23 -19.48
N TYR A 275 17.90 -15.72 -20.58
CA TYR A 275 17.19 -16.49 -21.59
C TYR A 275 17.68 -17.94 -21.63
N ALA A 276 16.76 -18.86 -21.89
CA ALA A 276 17.07 -20.23 -22.33
C ALA A 276 16.58 -20.37 -23.78
N GLY A 277 17.50 -20.48 -24.73
CA GLY A 277 17.19 -20.26 -26.15
C GLY A 277 16.66 -18.84 -26.37
N SER A 278 15.46 -18.71 -26.94
CA SER A 278 14.78 -17.41 -27.12
C SER A 278 13.81 -17.05 -25.99
N THR A 279 13.55 -17.96 -25.05
CA THR A 279 12.56 -17.74 -23.98
C THR A 279 13.20 -17.03 -22.79
N LEU A 280 12.62 -15.89 -22.39
CA LEU A 280 12.98 -15.20 -21.15
C LEU A 280 12.57 -16.07 -19.95
N LYS A 281 13.52 -16.42 -19.10
CA LYS A 281 13.29 -17.24 -17.91
C LYS A 281 13.12 -16.41 -16.65
N THR A 282 13.98 -15.42 -16.45
CA THR A 282 13.89 -14.54 -15.27
C THR A 282 14.64 -13.24 -15.53
N THR A 283 14.40 -12.26 -14.66
CA THR A 283 15.10 -10.96 -14.63
C THR A 283 15.63 -10.73 -13.22
N VAL A 284 16.89 -10.32 -13.11
CA VAL A 284 17.55 -10.04 -11.83
C VAL A 284 18.28 -8.70 -11.88
N THR A 285 18.52 -8.08 -10.74
CA THR A 285 19.29 -6.82 -10.64
C THR A 285 20.79 -7.07 -10.41
N GLY A 286 21.14 -8.23 -9.84
CA GLY A 286 22.53 -8.65 -9.60
C GLY A 286 23.15 -9.43 -10.76
N THR A 287 24.37 -9.94 -10.55
CA THR A 287 25.12 -10.70 -11.56
C THR A 287 25.03 -12.22 -11.41
N THR A 288 23.97 -12.68 -10.74
CA THR A 288 23.69 -14.10 -10.52
C THR A 288 22.20 -14.38 -10.65
N ALA A 289 21.84 -15.56 -11.16
CA ALA A 289 20.46 -16.03 -11.19
C ALA A 289 20.39 -17.54 -11.01
N THR A 290 19.29 -18.05 -10.48
CA THR A 290 18.94 -19.48 -10.55
C THR A 290 17.76 -19.64 -11.47
N VAL A 291 17.92 -20.42 -12.53
CA VAL A 291 16.81 -20.80 -13.42
C VAL A 291 16.20 -22.08 -12.85
N THR A 292 14.89 -22.06 -12.60
CA THR A 292 14.11 -23.19 -12.04
C THR A 292 13.26 -23.87 -13.11
N ASP A 293 12.51 -24.90 -12.69
CA ASP A 293 11.51 -25.60 -13.51
C ASP A 293 12.05 -26.16 -14.83
N LEU A 294 13.31 -26.58 -14.81
CA LEU A 294 13.96 -27.24 -15.92
C LEU A 294 13.61 -28.73 -15.93
N THR A 295 13.66 -29.32 -17.12
CA THR A 295 13.49 -30.75 -17.32
C THR A 295 14.81 -31.46 -16.97
N PRO A 296 14.77 -32.58 -16.21
CA PRO A 296 15.95 -33.40 -15.95
C PRO A 296 16.60 -33.93 -17.24
N ASN A 297 17.89 -34.24 -17.17
CA ASN A 297 18.70 -34.79 -18.27
C ASN A 297 18.58 -34.02 -19.60
N THR A 298 18.35 -32.71 -19.56
CA THR A 298 18.06 -31.88 -20.73
C THR A 298 19.13 -30.80 -20.88
N GLU A 299 19.62 -30.62 -22.10
CA GLU A 299 20.57 -29.56 -22.41
C GLU A 299 19.85 -28.24 -22.68
N TYR A 300 20.30 -27.18 -22.01
CA TYR A 300 19.82 -25.82 -22.19
C TYR A 300 20.97 -24.91 -22.63
N SER A 301 20.66 -23.97 -23.54
CA SER A 301 21.58 -22.92 -23.94
C SER A 301 21.16 -21.59 -23.33
N PHE A 302 21.96 -21.06 -22.40
CA PHE A 302 21.67 -19.84 -21.67
C PHE A 302 22.38 -18.63 -22.25
N THR A 303 21.69 -17.50 -22.31
CA THR A 303 22.28 -16.19 -22.60
C THR A 303 21.75 -15.13 -21.64
N VAL A 304 22.52 -14.06 -21.43
CA VAL A 304 22.11 -12.93 -20.59
C VAL A 304 22.19 -11.65 -21.40
N LYS A 305 21.18 -10.80 -21.27
CA LYS A 305 21.18 -9.42 -21.79
C LYS A 305 21.04 -8.45 -20.65
N THR A 306 21.79 -7.35 -20.66
CA THR A 306 21.54 -6.26 -19.72
C THR A 306 20.36 -5.42 -20.18
N VAL A 307 19.68 -4.79 -19.24
CA VAL A 307 18.64 -3.80 -19.49
C VAL A 307 19.03 -2.49 -18.81
N ASP A 308 19.00 -1.40 -19.57
CA ASP A 308 19.19 -0.06 -19.02
C ASP A 308 17.90 0.52 -18.41
N ARG A 309 17.96 1.71 -17.83
CA ARG A 309 16.78 2.38 -17.25
C ARG A 309 15.63 2.62 -18.24
N LYS A 310 15.92 2.73 -19.54
CA LYS A 310 14.91 2.94 -20.60
C LYS A 310 14.31 1.63 -21.10
N GLY A 311 14.84 0.48 -20.67
CA GLY A 311 14.44 -0.83 -21.18
C GLY A 311 15.25 -1.28 -22.40
N THR A 312 16.30 -0.55 -22.80
CA THR A 312 17.16 -0.92 -23.93
C THR A 312 17.98 -2.15 -23.56
N LEU A 313 17.96 -3.17 -24.43
CA LEU A 313 18.71 -4.40 -24.24
C LEU A 313 20.09 -4.35 -24.90
N SER A 314 21.09 -4.92 -24.24
CA SER A 314 22.37 -5.21 -24.87
C SER A 314 22.27 -6.33 -25.91
N PRO A 315 23.31 -6.53 -26.75
CA PRO A 315 23.56 -7.83 -27.35
C PRO A 315 23.60 -8.93 -26.28
N ALA A 316 23.28 -10.16 -26.67
CA ALA A 316 23.39 -11.30 -25.77
C ALA A 316 24.86 -11.58 -25.40
N SER A 317 25.09 -12.05 -24.18
CA SER A 317 26.34 -12.71 -23.82
C SER A 317 26.63 -13.89 -24.76
N ASN A 318 27.86 -14.40 -24.73
CA ASN A 318 28.14 -15.72 -25.29
C ASN A 318 27.19 -16.76 -24.66
N ALA A 319 26.75 -17.71 -25.48
CA ALA A 319 25.86 -18.78 -25.04
C ALA A 319 26.62 -19.78 -24.15
N LEU A 320 25.99 -20.20 -23.06
CA LEU A 320 26.48 -21.26 -22.18
C LEU A 320 25.56 -22.47 -22.27
N SER A 321 26.07 -23.59 -22.79
CA SER A 321 25.34 -24.87 -22.77
C SER A 321 25.52 -25.57 -21.43
N VAL A 322 24.41 -25.90 -20.76
CA VAL A 322 24.39 -26.65 -19.51
C VAL A 322 23.34 -27.75 -19.61
N LYS A 323 23.78 -29.00 -19.42
CA LYS A 323 22.88 -30.15 -19.28
C LYS A 323 22.51 -30.37 -17.82
N THR A 324 21.22 -30.34 -17.49
CA THR A 324 20.74 -30.67 -16.14
C THR A 324 21.10 -32.10 -15.77
N ASN A 325 21.20 -32.38 -14.47
CA ASN A 325 21.55 -33.71 -14.01
C ASN A 325 20.49 -34.74 -14.42
N ASP A 326 20.92 -35.99 -14.64
CA ASP A 326 20.03 -37.13 -14.83
C ASP A 326 19.80 -37.78 -13.46
N PRO A 327 18.56 -37.86 -12.93
CA PRO A 327 18.28 -38.50 -11.65
C PRO A 327 18.80 -39.95 -11.57
N ALA A 328 18.99 -40.64 -12.70
CA ALA A 328 19.51 -42.01 -12.72
C ALA A 328 21.03 -42.12 -12.46
N GLU A 329 21.78 -41.02 -12.55
CA GLU A 329 23.25 -41.02 -12.32
C GLU A 329 23.62 -41.13 -10.84
N ASP A 330 22.69 -40.85 -9.93
CA ASP A 330 22.91 -40.92 -8.50
C ASP A 330 21.62 -41.37 -7.78
N PRO A 331 21.56 -42.61 -7.28
CA PRO A 331 20.42 -43.11 -6.53
C PRO A 331 20.57 -42.95 -5.01
N ASP A 332 21.74 -42.50 -4.52
CA ASP A 332 22.05 -42.46 -3.10
C ASP A 332 21.52 -41.16 -2.48
N PRO A 333 20.61 -41.21 -1.49
CA PRO A 333 20.15 -40.00 -0.82
C PRO A 333 21.18 -39.45 0.16
N PRO A 334 21.13 -38.14 0.45
CA PRO A 334 21.92 -37.54 1.53
C PRO A 334 21.67 -38.21 2.89
N THR A 335 22.65 -38.09 3.78
CA THR A 335 22.46 -38.47 5.19
C THR A 335 21.33 -37.65 5.82
N THR A 336 20.65 -38.24 6.80
CA THR A 336 19.59 -37.54 7.54
C THR A 336 20.16 -36.34 8.31
N PRO A 337 19.55 -35.13 8.25
CA PRO A 337 19.95 -34.01 9.08
C PRO A 337 19.90 -34.36 10.57
N THR A 338 20.97 -34.07 11.31
CA THR A 338 21.07 -34.37 12.76
C THR A 338 21.01 -33.09 13.60
N ASN A 339 20.76 -33.23 14.91
CA ASN A 339 20.73 -32.12 15.86
C ASN A 339 19.77 -30.97 15.46
N VAL A 340 18.62 -31.35 14.88
CA VAL A 340 17.54 -30.40 14.56
C VAL A 340 16.98 -29.87 15.88
N ARG A 341 17.02 -28.56 16.05
CA ARG A 341 16.59 -27.89 17.28
C ARG A 341 15.99 -26.51 16.99
N ALA A 342 15.05 -26.10 17.83
CA ALA A 342 14.62 -24.71 17.89
C ALA A 342 15.71 -23.85 18.54
N THR A 343 15.94 -22.67 17.98
CA THR A 343 16.97 -21.70 18.39
C THR A 343 16.38 -20.35 18.78
N GLY A 344 15.14 -20.08 18.38
CA GLY A 344 14.39 -18.89 18.73
C GLY A 344 12.94 -19.06 18.32
N LYS A 345 12.08 -18.23 18.89
CA LYS A 345 10.65 -18.20 18.57
C LYS A 345 10.08 -16.81 18.84
N THR A 346 8.95 -16.55 18.20
CA THR A 346 8.07 -15.41 18.48
C THR A 346 6.64 -15.92 18.56
N SER A 347 5.66 -15.02 18.63
CA SER A 347 4.25 -15.36 18.51
C SER A 347 3.86 -15.94 17.15
N SER A 348 4.72 -15.83 16.13
CA SER A 348 4.40 -16.27 14.76
C SER A 348 5.53 -16.93 13.99
N THR A 349 6.69 -17.12 14.63
CA THR A 349 7.85 -17.72 13.98
C THR A 349 8.55 -18.70 14.91
N VAL A 350 9.21 -19.69 14.31
CA VAL A 350 10.18 -20.57 14.98
C VAL A 350 11.43 -20.63 14.12
N SER A 351 12.58 -20.32 14.72
CA SER A 351 13.89 -20.45 14.10
C SER A 351 14.50 -21.80 14.45
N LEU A 352 14.96 -22.53 13.45
CA LEU A 352 15.53 -23.88 13.54
C LEU A 352 16.98 -23.87 13.09
N ALA A 353 17.79 -24.75 13.68
CA ALA A 353 19.14 -25.05 13.23
C ALA A 353 19.39 -26.57 13.29
N TRP A 354 20.26 -27.05 12.41
CA TRP A 354 20.67 -28.47 12.33
C TRP A 354 22.13 -28.60 11.89
N ASN A 355 22.66 -29.81 11.96
CA ASN A 355 23.98 -30.13 11.42
C ASN A 355 23.85 -30.45 9.92
N ALA A 356 24.87 -30.07 9.13
CA ALA A 356 24.89 -30.35 7.71
C ALA A 356 24.85 -31.87 7.42
N SER A 357 24.05 -32.26 6.43
CA SER A 357 24.09 -33.58 5.83
C SER A 357 25.29 -33.71 4.89
N THR A 358 25.72 -34.96 4.67
CA THR A 358 26.72 -35.31 3.66
C THR A 358 26.09 -36.17 2.58
N ASP A 359 26.68 -36.13 1.40
CA ASP A 359 26.22 -36.87 0.23
C ASP A 359 27.39 -37.13 -0.73
N ASN A 360 27.31 -38.18 -1.55
CA ASN A 360 28.36 -38.58 -2.50
C ASN A 360 28.52 -37.58 -3.67
N LYS A 361 27.47 -36.82 -4.03
CA LYS A 361 27.45 -35.82 -5.09
C LYS A 361 27.14 -34.41 -4.60
N GLY A 362 26.75 -34.28 -3.34
CA GLY A 362 26.62 -33.00 -2.65
C GLY A 362 25.17 -32.62 -2.37
N VAL A 363 24.98 -31.90 -1.27
CA VAL A 363 23.66 -31.47 -0.80
C VAL A 363 23.27 -30.16 -1.48
N ALA A 364 22.11 -30.13 -2.13
CA ALA A 364 21.58 -28.94 -2.79
C ALA A 364 20.90 -27.99 -1.80
N ASN A 365 20.03 -28.53 -0.94
CA ASN A 365 19.22 -27.76 0.00
C ASN A 365 18.58 -28.66 1.09
N TYR A 366 17.83 -28.03 1.98
CA TYR A 366 17.06 -28.65 3.03
C TYR A 366 15.60 -28.22 2.95
N HIS A 367 14.71 -29.20 3.00
CA HIS A 367 13.27 -29.02 3.11
C HIS A 367 12.87 -29.04 4.59
N VAL A 368 12.17 -28.00 5.03
CA VAL A 368 11.67 -27.86 6.40
C VAL A 368 10.16 -28.04 6.40
N TYR A 369 9.70 -29.03 7.16
CA TYR A 369 8.29 -29.40 7.24
C TYR A 369 7.69 -28.98 8.58
N VAL A 370 6.40 -28.62 8.57
CA VAL A 370 5.56 -28.49 9.76
C VAL A 370 4.46 -29.55 9.66
N GLY A 371 4.50 -30.52 10.57
CA GLY A 371 3.79 -31.79 10.33
C GLY A 371 4.29 -32.40 9.02
N ASP A 372 3.37 -32.62 8.08
CA ASP A 372 3.67 -33.16 6.75
C ASP A 372 3.79 -32.08 5.65
N GLU A 373 3.50 -30.82 5.98
CA GLU A 373 3.50 -29.73 5.01
C GLU A 373 4.91 -29.13 4.85
N LEU A 374 5.42 -29.10 3.63
CA LEU A 374 6.66 -28.38 3.31
C LEU A 374 6.44 -26.87 3.46
N LYS A 375 7.07 -26.25 4.46
CA LYS A 375 6.92 -24.82 4.72
C LYS A 375 7.96 -23.96 4.05
N THR A 376 9.22 -24.42 4.02
CA THR A 376 10.29 -23.65 3.39
C THR A 376 11.44 -24.54 2.95
N THR A 377 12.23 -24.04 2.00
CA THR A 377 13.45 -24.67 1.49
C THR A 377 14.61 -23.70 1.63
N VAL A 378 15.70 -24.14 2.23
CA VAL A 378 16.91 -23.32 2.47
C VAL A 378 18.16 -24.05 2.00
N THR A 379 19.17 -23.33 1.54
CA THR A 379 20.47 -23.91 1.14
C THR A 379 21.43 -24.08 2.33
N GLY A 380 21.24 -23.30 3.40
CA GLY A 380 22.01 -23.38 4.64
C GLY A 380 21.43 -24.36 5.66
N THR A 381 22.02 -24.39 6.85
CA THR A 381 21.62 -25.29 7.95
C THR A 381 20.75 -24.63 9.02
N THR A 382 20.07 -23.55 8.64
CA THR A 382 19.17 -22.79 9.50
C THR A 382 17.96 -22.33 8.69
N ALA A 383 16.79 -22.28 9.32
CA ALA A 383 15.59 -21.70 8.73
C ALA A 383 14.77 -20.97 9.79
N THR A 384 14.05 -19.93 9.40
CA THR A 384 12.96 -19.38 10.20
C THR A 384 11.66 -19.72 9.51
N VAL A 385 10.80 -20.48 10.18
CA VAL A 385 9.45 -20.78 9.72
C VAL A 385 8.53 -19.69 10.23
N ASP A 386 7.85 -18.99 9.33
CA ASP A 386 6.90 -17.92 9.62
C ASP A 386 5.44 -18.37 9.40
N GLY A 387 4.50 -17.42 9.48
CA GLY A 387 3.07 -17.71 9.30
C GLY A 387 2.46 -18.62 10.38
N LEU A 388 3.15 -18.80 11.51
CA LEU A 388 2.66 -19.63 12.61
C LEU A 388 1.63 -18.86 13.45
N SER A 389 0.78 -19.61 14.14
CA SER A 389 -0.25 -19.08 15.05
C SER A 389 0.34 -18.95 16.47
N PRO A 390 -0.04 -17.94 17.26
CA PRO A 390 0.45 -17.76 18.63
C PRO A 390 -0.01 -18.87 19.55
N SER A 391 0.74 -19.13 20.62
CA SER A 391 0.38 -20.12 21.64
C SER A 391 0.09 -21.52 21.06
N THR A 392 0.74 -21.90 19.97
CA THR A 392 0.50 -23.17 19.26
C THR A 392 1.77 -24.01 19.23
N GLU A 393 1.66 -25.29 19.63
CA GLU A 393 2.74 -26.27 19.45
C GLU A 393 2.79 -26.75 18.00
N TYR A 394 3.98 -26.73 17.42
CA TYR A 394 4.28 -27.25 16.10
C TYR A 394 5.33 -28.35 16.17
N THR A 395 5.23 -29.32 15.27
CA THR A 395 6.23 -30.38 15.08
C THR A 395 6.96 -30.13 13.77
N PHE A 396 8.29 -30.05 13.83
CA PHE A 396 9.14 -29.77 12.68
C PHE A 396 10.01 -30.97 12.34
N THR A 397 10.19 -31.23 11.04
CA THR A 397 11.21 -32.15 10.54
C THR A 397 11.99 -31.51 9.40
N VAL A 398 13.23 -31.96 9.21
CA VAL A 398 14.10 -31.48 8.13
C VAL A 398 14.57 -32.67 7.29
N ARG A 399 14.58 -32.50 5.98
CA ARG A 399 15.13 -33.45 5.01
C ARG A 399 16.16 -32.75 4.14
N ALA A 400 17.29 -33.39 3.90
CA ALA A 400 18.26 -32.92 2.93
C ALA A 400 17.89 -33.43 1.53
N ARG A 401 18.12 -32.61 0.51
CA ARG A 401 18.00 -32.98 -0.91
C ARG A 401 19.36 -32.79 -1.58
N ASP A 402 19.80 -33.77 -2.35
CA ASP A 402 21.03 -33.66 -3.15
C ASP A 402 20.83 -32.85 -4.45
N LEU A 403 21.87 -32.78 -5.28
CA LEU A 403 21.86 -32.18 -6.61
C LEU A 403 21.12 -33.04 -7.66
N TYR A 404 20.75 -34.27 -7.34
CA TYR A 404 20.09 -35.20 -8.23
C TYR A 404 18.58 -35.13 -7.97
N ASP A 405 17.96 -35.80 -7.04
CA ASP A 405 16.63 -35.38 -6.52
C ASP A 405 16.30 -36.20 -5.26
N ASN A 406 17.31 -36.86 -4.69
CA ASN A 406 17.11 -37.83 -3.65
C ASN A 406 16.94 -37.06 -2.34
N LEU A 407 15.89 -37.44 -1.62
CA LEU A 407 15.59 -36.89 -0.31
C LEU A 407 16.06 -37.87 0.76
N SER A 408 16.81 -37.35 1.74
CA SER A 408 17.11 -38.11 2.95
C SER A 408 15.82 -38.60 3.64
N PRO A 409 15.91 -39.60 4.53
CA PRO A 409 14.91 -39.77 5.58
C PRO A 409 14.67 -38.47 6.36
N ALA A 410 13.50 -38.34 6.99
CA ALA A 410 13.21 -37.22 7.87
C ALA A 410 14.07 -37.28 9.14
N SER A 411 14.52 -36.11 9.60
CA SER A 411 15.14 -35.99 10.91
C SER A 411 14.22 -36.47 12.03
N THR A 412 14.79 -36.72 13.21
CA THR A 412 13.97 -36.81 14.44
C THR A 412 13.11 -35.55 14.56
N PRO A 413 11.80 -35.66 14.83
CA PRO A 413 10.94 -34.49 14.97
C PRO A 413 11.32 -33.63 16.18
N VAL A 414 11.29 -32.31 16.00
CA VAL A 414 11.41 -31.34 17.11
C VAL A 414 10.07 -30.64 17.33
N LYS A 415 9.64 -30.56 18.58
CA LYS A 415 8.47 -29.79 18.97
C LYS A 415 8.89 -28.42 19.48
N ALA A 416 8.18 -27.38 19.05
CA ALA A 416 8.32 -26.04 19.61
C ALA A 416 6.97 -25.32 19.61
N SER A 417 6.70 -24.60 20.70
CA SER A 417 5.50 -23.76 20.82
C SER A 417 5.86 -22.31 20.59
N THR A 418 5.14 -21.63 19.69
CA THR A 418 5.19 -20.17 19.55
C THR A 418 4.85 -19.48 20.87
N ASP A 419 5.34 -18.26 21.04
CA ASP A 419 4.97 -17.44 22.19
C ASP A 419 3.50 -16.98 22.09
N ASP A 420 2.96 -16.47 23.20
CA ASP A 420 1.67 -15.79 23.13
C ASP A 420 1.80 -14.40 22.49
N LEU A 421 0.66 -13.80 22.13
CA LEU A 421 0.61 -12.55 21.40
C LEU A 421 1.10 -11.33 22.22
N VAL A 422 1.14 -11.45 23.56
CA VAL A 422 1.39 -10.34 24.49
C VAL A 422 2.67 -10.55 25.33
N ALA A 423 3.61 -11.34 24.83
CA ALA A 423 4.95 -11.57 25.40
C ALA A 423 4.94 -11.89 26.91
N GLY A 424 4.08 -12.81 27.36
CA GLY A 424 4.00 -13.24 28.76
C GLY A 424 3.26 -12.27 29.69
N GLY A 425 2.63 -11.22 29.13
CA GLY A 425 1.71 -10.32 29.84
C GLY A 425 0.25 -10.80 29.78
N TYR A 426 -0.68 -9.85 29.81
CA TYR A 426 -2.11 -10.13 29.61
C TYR A 426 -2.71 -9.16 28.59
N ALA A 427 -3.56 -9.66 27.70
CA ALA A 427 -4.28 -8.82 26.77
C ALA A 427 -5.31 -7.95 27.49
N ARG A 428 -5.40 -6.69 27.06
CA ARG A 428 -6.43 -5.73 27.44
C ARG A 428 -6.92 -5.12 26.12
N VAL A 429 -8.03 -5.65 25.61
CA VAL A 429 -8.58 -5.34 24.28
C VAL A 429 -9.75 -4.38 24.48
N GLY A 430 -9.59 -3.11 24.10
CA GLY A 430 -10.65 -2.10 24.28
C GLY A 430 -11.38 -1.76 22.99
N TYR A 431 -12.72 -1.81 22.98
CA TYR A 431 -13.51 -1.31 21.86
C TYR A 431 -13.67 0.21 21.92
N PHE A 432 -13.17 0.89 20.89
CA PHE A 432 -13.40 2.31 20.66
C PHE A 432 -14.45 2.47 19.56
N VAL A 433 -15.58 3.07 19.89
CA VAL A 433 -16.67 3.28 18.93
C VAL A 433 -16.49 4.55 18.10
N GLN A 434 -16.67 4.43 16.80
CA GLN A 434 -16.62 5.46 15.78
C GLN A 434 -17.49 6.67 16.15
N TRP A 435 -18.72 6.42 16.60
CA TRP A 435 -19.70 7.46 16.92
C TRP A 435 -19.49 8.11 18.30
N GLY A 436 -18.51 7.64 19.08
CA GLY A 436 -18.22 8.16 20.43
C GLY A 436 -17.89 9.66 20.45
N ILE A 437 -17.42 10.21 19.33
CA ILE A 437 -17.03 11.63 19.20
C ILE A 437 -18.21 12.61 19.14
N TYR A 438 -19.45 12.12 19.04
CA TYR A 438 -20.66 12.94 18.98
C TYR A 438 -21.31 13.07 20.36
N GLY A 439 -22.48 12.47 20.58
CA GLY A 439 -23.22 12.65 21.84
C GLY A 439 -22.44 12.27 23.10
N ARG A 440 -21.56 11.27 23.00
CA ARG A 440 -20.70 10.82 24.11
C ARG A 440 -19.52 11.76 24.38
N GLN A 441 -19.14 12.61 23.42
CA GLN A 441 -17.97 13.50 23.49
C GLN A 441 -16.67 12.77 23.90
N TYR A 442 -16.52 11.53 23.45
CA TYR A 442 -15.37 10.67 23.75
C TYR A 442 -14.50 10.51 22.50
N PHE A 443 -13.33 11.14 22.51
CA PHE A 443 -12.36 11.17 21.42
C PHE A 443 -11.23 10.19 21.67
N VAL A 444 -10.46 9.83 20.64
CA VAL A 444 -9.25 8.98 20.79
C VAL A 444 -8.27 9.58 21.81
N LYS A 445 -8.22 10.92 21.93
CA LYS A 445 -7.45 11.61 22.98
C LYS A 445 -7.85 11.20 24.40
N ASN A 446 -9.11 10.84 24.65
CA ASN A 446 -9.54 10.40 25.97
C ASN A 446 -8.84 9.10 26.38
N LEU A 447 -8.44 8.23 25.46
CA LEU A 447 -7.62 7.06 25.78
C LEU A 447 -6.24 7.47 26.34
N ASP A 448 -5.67 8.57 25.85
CA ASP A 448 -4.41 9.12 26.37
C ASP A 448 -4.60 9.81 27.72
N THR A 449 -5.56 10.73 27.83
CA THR A 449 -5.72 11.57 29.02
C THR A 449 -6.24 10.81 30.24
N THR A 450 -7.05 9.77 30.05
CA THR A 450 -7.45 8.84 31.13
C THR A 450 -6.33 7.86 31.49
N GLY A 451 -5.29 7.77 30.66
CA GLY A 451 -4.20 6.83 30.85
C GLY A 451 -4.53 5.40 30.43
N ASN A 452 -5.56 5.19 29.62
CA ASN A 452 -5.94 3.87 29.13
C ASN A 452 -4.97 3.38 28.03
N ALA A 453 -4.51 4.26 27.15
CA ALA A 453 -3.61 3.92 26.04
C ALA A 453 -2.30 3.24 26.49
N ARG A 454 -1.73 3.63 27.64
CA ARG A 454 -0.54 2.96 28.21
C ARG A 454 -0.81 1.58 28.81
N LYS A 455 -2.07 1.28 29.15
CA LYS A 455 -2.50 0.04 29.80
C LYS A 455 -3.01 -0.97 28.78
N LEU A 456 -3.73 -0.51 27.76
CA LEU A 456 -4.26 -1.34 26.69
C LEU A 456 -3.12 -2.00 25.89
N THR A 457 -3.41 -3.19 25.37
CA THR A 457 -2.56 -3.88 24.40
C THR A 457 -3.14 -3.73 22.99
N HIS A 458 -4.47 -3.80 22.88
CA HIS A 458 -5.20 -3.75 21.63
C HIS A 458 -6.35 -2.73 21.73
N ILE A 459 -6.63 -2.07 20.61
CA ILE A 459 -7.84 -1.27 20.39
C ILE A 459 -8.58 -1.89 19.21
N ASN A 460 -9.82 -2.30 19.42
CA ASN A 460 -10.73 -2.65 18.34
C ASN A 460 -11.53 -1.39 17.98
N TYR A 461 -11.35 -0.88 16.75
CA TYR A 461 -12.12 0.24 16.25
C TYR A 461 -13.46 -0.26 15.69
N ALA A 462 -14.54 0.15 16.32
CA ALA A 462 -15.90 -0.28 16.01
C ALA A 462 -16.65 0.80 15.21
N PHE A 463 -17.19 0.56 14.02
CA PHE A 463 -17.15 -0.69 13.25
C PHE A 463 -17.04 -0.41 11.75
N GLY A 464 -16.41 -1.34 11.02
CA GLY A 464 -16.55 -1.44 9.58
C GLY A 464 -17.79 -2.25 9.19
N ASN A 465 -18.49 -1.83 8.14
CA ASN A 465 -19.70 -2.49 7.64
C ASN A 465 -19.44 -3.24 6.32
N ILE A 466 -20.40 -4.04 5.88
CA ILE A 466 -20.42 -4.75 4.59
C ILE A 466 -21.36 -4.01 3.64
N ASP A 467 -20.91 -3.79 2.41
CA ASP A 467 -21.71 -3.16 1.36
C ASP A 467 -22.83 -4.13 0.95
N PRO A 468 -24.11 -3.74 1.11
CA PRO A 468 -25.26 -4.62 0.87
C PRO A 468 -25.44 -5.02 -0.60
N VAL A 469 -24.79 -4.32 -1.54
CA VAL A 469 -24.89 -4.55 -2.98
C VAL A 469 -23.63 -5.22 -3.50
N ASN A 470 -22.48 -4.67 -3.16
CA ASN A 470 -21.21 -5.12 -3.72
C ASN A 470 -20.61 -6.30 -2.95
N LEU A 471 -21.06 -6.58 -1.73
CA LEU A 471 -20.50 -7.63 -0.87
C LEU A 471 -18.98 -7.45 -0.65
N THR A 472 -18.61 -6.20 -0.40
CA THR A 472 -17.25 -5.73 -0.09
C THR A 472 -17.27 -4.98 1.23
N CYS A 473 -16.12 -4.68 1.83
CA CYS A 473 -16.08 -3.75 2.95
C CYS A 473 -16.63 -2.37 2.52
N LEU A 474 -17.64 -1.89 3.23
CA LEU A 474 -18.26 -0.59 3.01
C LEU A 474 -17.40 0.50 3.62
N HIS A 475 -17.11 1.55 2.86
CA HIS A 475 -16.32 2.69 3.32
C HIS A 475 -16.64 3.94 2.51
N GLY A 476 -16.33 5.12 3.05
CA GLY A 476 -16.50 6.39 2.34
C GLY A 476 -17.95 6.87 2.24
N VAL A 477 -18.81 6.35 3.11
CA VAL A 477 -20.23 6.73 3.22
C VAL A 477 -20.48 7.45 4.54
N THR A 478 -21.51 8.30 4.56
CA THR A 478 -22.04 8.89 5.80
C THR A 478 -23.54 8.63 5.83
N LYS A 479 -23.93 7.61 6.59
CA LYS A 479 -25.32 7.22 6.81
C LYS A 479 -25.43 6.62 8.21
N GLY A 480 -26.24 7.24 9.06
CA GLY A 480 -26.55 6.70 10.39
C GLY A 480 -27.48 5.49 10.31
N THR A 481 -27.51 4.71 11.38
CA THR A 481 -28.51 3.66 11.59
C THR A 481 -29.90 4.26 11.76
N SER A 482 -30.96 3.49 11.47
CA SER A 482 -32.31 3.92 11.79
C SER A 482 -32.55 3.94 13.31
N SER A 483 -33.45 4.81 13.78
CA SER A 483 -33.73 4.97 15.21
C SER A 483 -34.59 3.84 15.79
N ASN A 484 -35.17 2.97 14.93
CA ASN A 484 -35.92 1.80 15.37
C ASN A 484 -34.96 0.62 15.50
N PRO A 485 -34.64 0.16 16.72
CA PRO A 485 -33.71 -0.94 16.94
C PRO A 485 -34.23 -2.32 16.52
N GLN A 486 -35.50 -2.41 16.11
CA GLN A 486 -36.10 -3.64 15.57
C GLN A 486 -36.28 -3.59 14.04
N ASP A 487 -35.76 -2.56 13.37
CA ASP A 487 -35.80 -2.44 11.92
C ASP A 487 -34.86 -3.47 11.26
N PRO A 488 -35.36 -4.42 10.45
CA PRO A 488 -34.52 -5.43 9.79
C PRO A 488 -33.42 -4.89 8.87
N ASN A 489 -33.46 -3.60 8.53
CA ASN A 489 -32.50 -2.91 7.68
C ASN A 489 -31.76 -1.78 8.42
N GLN A 490 -31.76 -1.79 9.75
CA GLN A 490 -31.20 -0.71 10.58
C GLN A 490 -29.79 -0.30 10.16
N GLY A 491 -28.92 -1.28 9.85
CA GLY A 491 -27.52 -1.07 9.47
C GLY A 491 -27.24 -1.05 7.96
N ASP A 492 -28.24 -1.19 7.09
CA ASP A 492 -28.02 -1.34 5.65
C ASP A 492 -27.33 -0.10 5.06
N GLY A 493 -26.09 -0.26 4.56
CA GLY A 493 -25.33 0.84 3.97
C GLY A 493 -24.90 1.92 4.98
N ALA A 494 -25.02 1.68 6.28
CA ALA A 494 -24.62 2.62 7.32
C ALA A 494 -23.10 2.64 7.52
N GLY A 495 -22.55 3.82 7.83
CA GLY A 495 -21.12 4.08 7.99
C GLY A 495 -20.87 5.58 8.21
N ASP A 496 -19.68 5.95 8.69
CA ASP A 496 -19.39 7.36 8.99
C ASP A 496 -17.96 7.78 8.62
N ALA A 497 -17.76 8.03 7.32
CA ALA A 497 -16.52 8.59 6.79
C ALA A 497 -16.14 9.95 7.40
N GLU A 498 -17.12 10.71 7.92
CA GLU A 498 -16.88 11.98 8.59
C GLU A 498 -16.15 11.74 9.91
N ALA A 499 -16.66 10.86 10.76
CA ALA A 499 -15.95 10.46 11.99
C ALA A 499 -14.62 9.77 11.71
N ASP A 500 -14.58 8.87 10.72
CA ASP A 500 -13.42 8.03 10.44
C ASP A 500 -12.20 8.84 9.99
N TYR A 501 -12.33 9.63 8.92
CA TYR A 501 -11.16 10.25 8.28
C TYR A 501 -11.36 11.64 7.68
N SER A 502 -12.56 12.24 7.78
CA SER A 502 -12.86 13.53 7.15
C SER A 502 -13.02 14.69 8.12
N ARG A 503 -13.53 14.48 9.35
CA ARG A 503 -13.76 15.55 10.32
C ARG A 503 -12.44 16.11 10.86
N PRO A 504 -12.14 17.42 10.70
CA PRO A 504 -10.98 18.03 11.35
C PRO A 504 -11.18 18.10 12.86
N PHE A 505 -10.18 17.67 13.63
CA PHE A 505 -10.21 17.77 15.09
C PHE A 505 -9.47 19.01 15.57
N SER A 506 -10.04 19.71 16.56
CA SER A 506 -9.37 20.84 17.22
C SER A 506 -8.17 20.38 18.04
N ALA A 507 -7.27 21.29 18.41
CA ALA A 507 -6.16 21.03 19.33
C ALA A 507 -6.64 20.38 20.66
N ALA A 508 -7.83 20.77 21.14
CA ALA A 508 -8.43 20.20 22.34
C ALA A 508 -8.83 18.73 22.16
N GLN A 509 -9.20 18.31 20.94
CA GLN A 509 -9.61 16.94 20.61
C GLN A 509 -8.45 16.05 20.13
N SER A 510 -7.36 16.65 19.64
CA SER A 510 -6.23 15.91 19.09
C SER A 510 -5.31 15.31 20.16
N VAL A 511 -4.82 14.09 19.91
CA VAL A 511 -3.95 13.31 20.81
C VAL A 511 -2.62 14.03 21.10
N ASP A 512 -2.06 14.70 20.09
CA ASP A 512 -0.81 15.44 20.17
C ASP A 512 -1.01 16.91 20.58
N GLY A 513 -2.25 17.34 20.82
CA GLY A 513 -2.57 18.74 21.10
C GLY A 513 -2.52 19.66 19.87
N VAL A 514 -2.36 19.12 18.66
CA VAL A 514 -2.29 19.90 17.41
C VAL A 514 -3.57 19.70 16.61
N GLY A 515 -4.29 20.79 16.34
CA GLY A 515 -5.51 20.76 15.53
C GLY A 515 -5.22 20.44 14.07
N ASP A 516 -6.13 19.72 13.42
CA ASP A 516 -6.09 19.47 11.98
C ASP A 516 -6.47 20.76 11.23
N THR A 517 -5.78 21.07 10.13
CA THR A 517 -6.07 22.29 9.35
C THR A 517 -7.31 22.17 8.48
N GLY A 518 -7.78 20.94 8.23
CA GLY A 518 -8.93 20.64 7.37
C GLY A 518 -8.55 20.35 5.92
N TRP A 519 -7.28 20.49 5.55
CA TRP A 519 -6.78 20.24 4.19
C TRP A 519 -6.03 18.91 4.05
N GLU A 520 -5.71 18.26 5.17
CA GLU A 520 -4.98 16.99 5.18
C GLU A 520 -5.84 15.86 4.63
N LYS A 521 -5.26 14.95 3.84
CA LYS A 521 -6.01 13.80 3.32
C LYS A 521 -6.48 12.83 4.40
N LEU A 522 -5.90 12.87 5.60
CA LEU A 522 -6.27 12.04 6.74
C LEU A 522 -6.59 12.93 7.94
N ARG A 523 -7.82 12.85 8.45
CA ARG A 523 -8.31 13.56 9.63
C ARG A 523 -9.10 12.57 10.51
N GLY A 524 -10.01 13.05 11.35
CA GLY A 524 -10.92 12.19 12.11
C GLY A 524 -10.24 11.20 13.06
N ASN A 525 -10.99 10.18 13.45
CA ASN A 525 -10.52 9.12 14.35
C ASN A 525 -9.26 8.42 13.83
N TYR A 526 -9.16 8.17 12.51
CA TYR A 526 -8.01 7.48 11.92
C TYR A 526 -6.73 8.29 12.06
N ASN A 527 -6.76 9.62 11.81
CA ASN A 527 -5.60 10.46 12.09
C ASN A 527 -5.22 10.42 13.57
N GLN A 528 -6.21 10.46 14.47
CA GLN A 528 -5.93 10.41 15.90
C GLN A 528 -5.38 9.05 16.36
N LEU A 529 -5.83 7.94 15.79
CA LEU A 529 -5.26 6.61 16.04
C LEU A 529 -3.82 6.53 15.55
N LYS A 530 -3.51 7.13 14.39
CA LYS A 530 -2.13 7.24 13.88
C LYS A 530 -1.23 8.01 14.86
N LYS A 531 -1.71 9.16 15.36
CA LYS A 531 -1.03 9.95 16.40
C LYS A 531 -0.89 9.18 17.71
N LEU A 532 -1.91 8.43 18.12
CA LEU A 532 -1.89 7.60 19.32
C LEU A 532 -0.83 6.49 19.22
N LYS A 533 -0.75 5.78 18.09
CA LYS A 533 0.29 4.75 17.87
C LYS A 533 1.68 5.33 17.83
N ALA A 534 1.87 6.54 17.30
CA ALA A 534 3.16 7.22 17.36
C ALA A 534 3.58 7.51 18.82
N LYS A 535 2.63 7.83 19.69
CA LYS A 535 2.86 8.04 21.13
C LYS A 535 3.02 6.73 21.92
N TYR A 536 2.32 5.67 21.48
CA TYR A 536 2.23 4.36 22.15
C TYR A 536 2.49 3.23 21.13
N PRO A 537 3.75 2.99 20.73
CA PRO A 537 4.08 2.06 19.65
C PRO A 537 3.80 0.59 19.98
N HIS A 538 3.53 0.26 21.24
CA HIS A 538 3.12 -1.08 21.67
C HIS A 538 1.65 -1.39 21.32
N LEU A 539 0.81 -0.37 21.12
CA LEU A 539 -0.61 -0.57 20.84
C LEU A 539 -0.81 -1.18 19.45
N LYS A 540 -1.65 -2.23 19.43
CA LYS A 540 -2.23 -2.78 18.21
C LYS A 540 -3.61 -2.18 18.00
N VAL A 541 -3.90 -1.77 16.77
CA VAL A 541 -5.23 -1.25 16.42
C VAL A 541 -5.81 -2.15 15.34
N LEU A 542 -6.95 -2.77 15.62
CA LEU A 542 -7.66 -3.63 14.67
C LEU A 542 -8.95 -2.94 14.25
N ILE A 543 -9.35 -3.08 12.98
CA ILE A 543 -10.69 -2.71 12.54
C ILE A 543 -11.62 -3.86 12.91
N SER A 544 -12.69 -3.58 13.66
CA SER A 544 -13.72 -4.57 13.94
C SER A 544 -14.82 -4.48 12.87
N LEU A 545 -15.04 -5.58 12.16
CA LEU A 545 -16.04 -5.68 11.09
C LEU A 545 -17.30 -6.31 11.67
N GLY A 546 -18.44 -5.62 11.53
CA GLY A 546 -19.72 -6.11 12.05
C GLY A 546 -20.16 -5.41 13.33
N GLY A 547 -20.41 -6.20 14.36
CA GLY A 547 -21.21 -5.86 15.52
C GLY A 547 -22.70 -6.06 15.24
N TRP A 548 -23.51 -5.83 16.27
CA TRP A 548 -24.96 -6.08 16.27
C TRP A 548 -25.67 -5.69 14.96
N THR A 549 -25.58 -4.42 14.54
CA THR A 549 -26.35 -3.90 13.40
C THR A 549 -25.70 -4.09 12.02
N TYR A 550 -24.41 -4.40 11.95
CA TYR A 550 -23.66 -4.50 10.67
C TYR A 550 -23.36 -5.96 10.28
N SER A 551 -23.86 -6.93 11.05
CA SER A 551 -23.62 -8.36 10.81
C SER A 551 -24.46 -8.98 9.69
N LYS A 552 -25.47 -8.27 9.19
CA LYS A 552 -26.51 -8.82 8.31
C LYS A 552 -25.99 -9.59 7.09
N TYR A 553 -24.95 -9.08 6.45
CA TYR A 553 -24.46 -9.61 5.17
C TYR A 553 -23.26 -10.56 5.31
N PHE A 554 -22.89 -10.97 6.53
CA PHE A 554 -21.79 -11.92 6.71
C PHE A 554 -22.08 -13.28 6.05
N SER A 555 -23.31 -13.79 6.18
CA SER A 555 -23.70 -15.05 5.53
C SER A 555 -23.50 -14.98 4.01
N ASP A 556 -23.80 -13.84 3.38
CA ASP A 556 -23.63 -13.65 1.93
C ASP A 556 -22.16 -13.63 1.50
N VAL A 557 -21.31 -12.86 2.21
CA VAL A 557 -19.88 -12.78 1.88
C VAL A 557 -19.15 -14.10 2.20
N ALA A 558 -19.64 -14.86 3.18
CA ALA A 558 -19.07 -16.15 3.56
C ALA A 558 -19.45 -17.29 2.61
N LYS A 559 -20.60 -17.17 1.93
CA LYS A 559 -21.29 -18.26 1.20
C LYS A 559 -20.45 -19.00 0.15
N THR A 560 -19.66 -18.29 -0.64
CA THR A 560 -18.90 -18.88 -1.75
C THR A 560 -17.44 -18.48 -1.69
N ASP A 561 -16.56 -19.32 -2.25
CA ASP A 561 -15.13 -19.02 -2.34
C ASP A 561 -14.84 -17.69 -3.05
N ALA A 562 -15.56 -17.41 -4.14
CA ALA A 562 -15.43 -16.15 -4.87
C ALA A 562 -15.88 -14.94 -4.03
N ALA A 563 -17.00 -15.06 -3.30
CA ALA A 563 -17.50 -14.00 -2.42
C ALA A 563 -16.51 -13.72 -1.27
N ARG A 564 -16.00 -14.77 -0.60
CA ARG A 564 -15.01 -14.63 0.46
C ARG A 564 -13.76 -13.91 -0.01
N LYS A 565 -13.18 -14.37 -1.13
CA LYS A 565 -11.99 -13.75 -1.72
C LYS A 565 -12.20 -12.28 -2.05
N LYS A 566 -13.36 -11.95 -2.65
CA LYS A 566 -13.73 -10.57 -2.99
C LYS A 566 -13.87 -9.69 -1.75
N PHE A 567 -14.62 -10.16 -0.76
CA PHE A 567 -14.84 -9.44 0.49
C PHE A 567 -13.52 -9.20 1.24
N VAL A 568 -12.76 -10.27 1.52
CA VAL A 568 -11.47 -10.18 2.21
C VAL A 568 -10.51 -9.24 1.48
N ALA A 569 -10.35 -9.38 0.16
CA ALA A 569 -9.46 -8.53 -0.61
C ALA A 569 -9.85 -7.04 -0.51
N SER A 570 -11.15 -6.73 -0.54
CA SER A 570 -11.64 -5.36 -0.39
C SER A 570 -11.36 -4.76 0.99
N CYS A 571 -11.54 -5.54 2.06
CA CYS A 571 -11.28 -5.10 3.43
C CYS A 571 -9.78 -4.83 3.65
N LEU A 572 -8.92 -5.72 3.12
CA LEU A 572 -7.47 -5.56 3.21
C LEU A 572 -6.98 -4.35 2.38
N ASP A 573 -7.63 -4.06 1.25
CA ASP A 573 -7.31 -2.88 0.45
C ASP A 573 -7.61 -1.57 1.20
N VAL A 574 -8.80 -1.48 1.80
CA VAL A 574 -9.23 -0.29 2.53
C VAL A 574 -8.45 -0.12 3.84
N TYR A 575 -8.44 -1.14 4.71
CA TYR A 575 -7.97 -0.98 6.08
C TYR A 575 -6.47 -1.27 6.25
N ILE A 576 -5.94 -2.28 5.58
CA ILE A 576 -4.52 -2.66 5.75
C ILE A 576 -3.63 -1.85 4.81
N LYS A 577 -3.95 -1.80 3.52
CA LYS A 577 -3.21 -0.96 2.56
C LYS A 577 -3.56 0.52 2.69
N GLY A 578 -4.69 0.86 3.33
CA GLY A 578 -5.06 2.24 3.64
C GLY A 578 -5.63 3.01 2.45
N ASN A 579 -6.17 2.32 1.45
CA ASN A 579 -6.74 2.93 0.26
C ASN A 579 -8.16 3.43 0.53
N LEU A 580 -8.27 4.62 1.11
CA LEU A 580 -9.56 5.20 1.46
C LEU A 580 -10.24 5.82 0.22
N PRO A 581 -11.55 5.60 0.01
CA PRO A 581 -12.32 6.37 -0.95
C PRO A 581 -12.23 7.88 -0.67
N THR A 582 -12.28 8.71 -1.71
CA THR A 582 -12.28 10.16 -1.53
C THR A 582 -13.63 10.61 -0.99
N TYR A 583 -13.64 11.29 0.15
CA TYR A 583 -14.83 11.87 0.78
C TYR A 583 -14.45 13.23 1.37
N ASN A 584 -15.21 14.28 1.03
CA ASN A 584 -14.99 15.65 1.52
C ASN A 584 -13.50 16.10 1.45
N ALA A 585 -12.89 15.88 0.28
CA ALA A 585 -11.47 16.13 -0.01
C ALA A 585 -10.44 15.37 0.85
N ALA A 586 -10.87 14.45 1.73
CA ALA A 586 -10.04 13.48 2.43
C ALA A 586 -10.04 12.12 1.71
N GLY A 587 -9.09 11.27 2.06
CA GLY A 587 -8.88 9.93 1.48
C GLY A 587 -7.89 9.92 0.31
N GLY A 588 -7.82 8.76 -0.34
CA GLY A 588 -6.90 8.45 -1.43
C GLY A 588 -5.98 7.26 -1.12
N PRO A 589 -5.22 6.78 -2.12
CA PRO A 589 -4.37 5.60 -1.98
C PRO A 589 -3.35 5.73 -0.84
N GLY A 590 -3.23 4.69 -0.02
CA GLY A 590 -2.27 4.61 1.08
C GLY A 590 -2.46 5.60 2.23
N THR A 591 -3.53 6.40 2.23
CA THR A 591 -3.73 7.50 3.19
C THR A 591 -3.82 7.00 4.64
N ALA A 592 -4.47 5.85 4.86
CA ALA A 592 -4.60 5.22 6.17
C ALA A 592 -3.58 4.10 6.44
N ALA A 593 -2.57 3.93 5.58
CA ALA A 593 -1.60 2.85 5.73
C ALA A 593 -0.87 2.91 7.08
N GLY A 594 -0.73 1.76 7.73
CA GLY A 594 -0.02 1.61 9.01
C GLY A 594 -0.85 1.91 10.26
N ILE A 595 -2.12 2.34 10.11
CA ILE A 595 -3.04 2.53 11.26
C ILE A 595 -3.44 1.17 11.82
N PHE A 596 -3.97 0.30 10.97
CA PHE A 596 -4.48 -1.00 11.38
C PHE A 596 -3.37 -2.08 11.35
N ASP A 597 -3.36 -2.91 12.38
CA ASP A 597 -2.46 -4.04 12.61
C ASP A 597 -3.15 -5.39 12.39
N GLY A 598 -4.42 -5.39 12.03
CA GLY A 598 -5.20 -6.60 11.86
C GLY A 598 -6.69 -6.35 11.65
N ILE A 599 -7.44 -7.45 11.60
CA ILE A 599 -8.89 -7.47 11.45
C ILE A 599 -9.48 -8.17 12.69
N ASP A 600 -10.51 -7.58 13.26
CA ASP A 600 -11.40 -8.21 14.23
C ASP A 600 -12.73 -8.54 13.54
N LEU A 601 -13.21 -9.76 13.71
CA LEU A 601 -14.48 -10.22 13.12
C LEU A 601 -15.55 -10.28 14.20
N ASP A 602 -16.56 -9.45 14.05
CA ASP A 602 -17.68 -9.34 14.98
C ASP A 602 -18.97 -9.74 14.24
N TRP A 603 -19.06 -11.01 13.83
CA TRP A 603 -20.25 -11.56 13.19
C TRP A 603 -21.22 -12.10 14.25
N GLU A 604 -22.33 -11.39 14.42
CA GLU A 604 -23.40 -11.72 15.36
C GLU A 604 -24.69 -12.17 14.61
N TRP A 605 -24.94 -13.46 14.37
CA TRP A 605 -24.11 -14.62 14.68
C TRP A 605 -24.12 -15.61 13.50
N PRO A 606 -23.00 -16.32 13.23
CA PRO A 606 -22.98 -17.34 12.19
C PRO A 606 -23.97 -18.46 12.53
N GLY A 607 -24.89 -18.76 11.62
CA GLY A 607 -25.81 -19.90 11.75
C GLY A 607 -26.92 -19.75 12.80
N ALA A 608 -27.00 -18.60 13.49
CA ALA A 608 -27.99 -18.32 14.51
C ALA A 608 -28.54 -16.88 14.39
N GLU A 609 -29.66 -16.61 15.04
CA GLU A 609 -30.24 -15.27 15.08
C GLU A 609 -29.36 -14.26 15.82
N GLY A 610 -29.29 -13.04 15.29
CA GLY A 610 -28.72 -11.86 15.92
C GLY A 610 -29.71 -10.70 15.77
N HIS A 611 -29.21 -9.52 15.36
CA HIS A 611 -30.08 -8.39 15.05
C HIS A 611 -31.17 -8.77 14.02
N PRO A 612 -32.42 -8.28 14.16
CA PRO A 612 -33.48 -8.55 13.20
C PRO A 612 -33.05 -8.30 11.76
N GLY A 613 -33.41 -9.21 10.85
CA GLY A 613 -33.06 -9.11 9.43
C GLY A 613 -31.67 -9.63 9.06
N ASN A 614 -30.85 -10.06 10.01
CA ASN A 614 -29.59 -10.74 9.69
C ASN A 614 -29.85 -11.96 8.80
N HIS A 615 -29.05 -12.13 7.75
CA HIS A 615 -29.13 -13.32 6.93
C HIS A 615 -28.44 -14.47 7.65
N VAL A 616 -29.14 -15.61 7.74
CA VAL A 616 -28.69 -16.80 8.47
C VAL A 616 -28.81 -18.01 7.56
N SER A 617 -27.78 -18.85 7.55
CA SER A 617 -27.74 -20.12 6.84
C SER A 617 -27.23 -21.24 7.73
N PRO A 618 -27.79 -22.48 7.63
CA PRO A 618 -27.18 -23.65 8.27
C PRO A 618 -25.74 -23.92 7.82
N ASP A 619 -25.36 -23.45 6.62
CA ASP A 619 -24.00 -23.59 6.08
C ASP A 619 -23.00 -22.59 6.71
N ASP A 620 -23.49 -21.59 7.47
CA ASP A 620 -22.66 -20.55 8.07
C ASP A 620 -21.60 -21.14 9.00
N LYS A 621 -21.86 -22.28 9.64
CA LYS A 621 -20.85 -22.97 10.48
C LYS A 621 -19.56 -23.24 9.71
N VAL A 622 -19.68 -23.79 8.50
CA VAL A 622 -18.55 -24.14 7.65
C VAL A 622 -18.05 -22.89 6.90
N ASN A 623 -18.96 -22.04 6.44
CA ASN A 623 -18.62 -20.83 5.70
C ASN A 623 -17.86 -19.82 6.56
N ASN A 624 -18.17 -19.70 7.85
CA ASN A 624 -17.42 -18.89 8.81
C ASN A 624 -15.97 -19.40 8.95
N THR A 625 -15.77 -20.71 9.12
CA THR A 625 -14.43 -21.32 9.12
C THR A 625 -13.65 -20.98 7.85
N LEU A 626 -14.29 -21.07 6.68
CA LEU A 626 -13.66 -20.77 5.40
C LEU A 626 -13.39 -19.27 5.20
N LEU A 627 -14.23 -18.40 5.74
CA LEU A 627 -14.03 -16.95 5.71
C LEU A 627 -12.83 -16.54 6.56
N ILE A 628 -12.74 -17.06 7.78
CA ILE A 628 -11.60 -16.85 8.69
C ILE A 628 -10.30 -17.37 8.04
N ALA A 629 -10.34 -18.56 7.42
CA ALA A 629 -9.19 -19.11 6.71
C ALA A 629 -8.74 -18.23 5.54
N GLU A 630 -9.68 -17.64 4.80
CA GLU A 630 -9.36 -16.74 3.68
C GLU A 630 -8.75 -15.40 4.17
N PHE A 631 -9.27 -14.83 5.27
CA PHE A 631 -8.63 -13.68 5.93
C PHE A 631 -7.18 -13.99 6.31
N ARG A 632 -6.95 -15.10 7.04
CA ARG A 632 -5.60 -15.50 7.47
C ARG A 632 -4.66 -15.66 6.28
N LYS A 633 -5.11 -16.36 5.23
CA LYS A 633 -4.33 -16.57 4.00
C LYS A 633 -3.89 -15.26 3.35
N GLN A 634 -4.81 -14.31 3.14
CA GLN A 634 -4.45 -13.05 2.49
C GLN A 634 -3.60 -12.14 3.40
N LEU A 635 -3.83 -12.16 4.72
CA LEU A 635 -2.98 -11.45 5.70
C LEU A 635 -1.55 -12.02 5.76
N ASP A 636 -1.39 -13.34 5.64
CA ASP A 636 -0.08 -13.99 5.56
C ASP A 636 0.65 -13.65 4.27
N GLU A 637 -0.06 -13.57 3.14
CA GLU A 637 0.52 -13.12 1.87
C GLU A 637 0.99 -11.66 1.94
N LEU A 638 0.21 -10.79 2.58
CA LEU A 638 0.64 -9.43 2.89
C LEU A 638 1.84 -9.40 3.86
N THR A 639 1.92 -10.34 4.80
CA THR A 639 3.06 -10.44 5.72
C THR A 639 4.35 -10.71 4.96
N LYS A 640 4.34 -11.60 3.96
CA LYS A 640 5.52 -11.90 3.13
C LYS A 640 6.02 -10.68 2.36
N THR A 641 5.13 -9.82 1.89
CA THR A 641 5.49 -8.63 1.10
C THR A 641 5.86 -7.42 1.96
N THR A 642 5.27 -7.29 3.15
CA THR A 642 5.48 -6.13 4.03
C THR A 642 6.46 -6.39 5.17
N GLY A 643 6.78 -7.65 5.47
CA GLY A 643 7.56 -8.06 6.64
C GLY A 643 6.84 -7.88 7.97
N LYS A 644 5.58 -7.42 7.97
CA LYS A 644 4.77 -7.16 9.16
C LYS A 644 3.68 -8.22 9.28
N ARG A 645 3.59 -8.89 10.44
CA ARG A 645 2.44 -9.76 10.75
C ARG A 645 1.20 -8.91 11.02
N TYR A 646 0.08 -9.35 10.48
CA TYR A 646 -1.25 -8.83 10.79
C TYR A 646 -2.06 -9.82 11.62
N GLU A 647 -2.75 -9.30 12.63
CA GLU A 647 -3.55 -10.08 13.58
C GLU A 647 -4.96 -10.35 13.06
N LEU A 648 -5.54 -11.47 13.47
CA LEU A 648 -6.93 -11.85 13.18
C LEU A 648 -7.61 -12.26 14.49
N THR A 649 -8.55 -11.44 14.94
CA THR A 649 -9.32 -11.65 16.18
C THR A 649 -10.81 -11.71 15.89
N ALA A 650 -11.62 -12.16 16.85
CA ALA A 650 -13.07 -12.15 16.70
C ALA A 650 -13.77 -11.94 18.04
N PHE A 651 -14.91 -11.26 18.02
CA PHE A 651 -15.89 -11.33 19.09
C PHE A 651 -16.69 -12.63 18.95
N THR A 652 -16.79 -13.40 20.04
CA THR A 652 -17.36 -14.76 19.98
C THR A 652 -18.42 -14.99 21.05
N PRO A 653 -19.48 -15.76 20.74
CA PRO A 653 -20.70 -15.78 21.56
C PRO A 653 -20.49 -16.46 22.92
N ALA A 654 -21.28 -16.04 23.90
CA ALA A 654 -21.38 -16.72 25.20
C ALA A 654 -22.32 -17.94 25.17
N ASP A 655 -23.29 -17.94 24.26
CA ASP A 655 -24.36 -18.92 24.15
C ASP A 655 -23.88 -20.22 23.46
N PRO A 656 -23.88 -21.37 24.13
CA PRO A 656 -23.50 -22.65 23.54
C PRO A 656 -24.31 -23.02 22.29
N ALA A 657 -25.57 -22.61 22.19
CA ALA A 657 -26.38 -22.87 20.99
C ALA A 657 -25.85 -22.09 19.78
N LYS A 658 -25.41 -20.84 19.97
CA LYS A 658 -24.79 -20.02 18.91
C LYS A 658 -23.40 -20.54 18.54
N ILE A 659 -22.63 -21.01 19.53
CA ILE A 659 -21.34 -21.69 19.28
C ILE A 659 -21.59 -22.94 18.41
N GLU A 660 -22.55 -23.79 18.80
CA GLU A 660 -22.87 -25.01 18.06
C GLU A 660 -23.35 -24.72 16.64
N ALA A 661 -24.17 -23.68 16.44
CA ALA A 661 -24.70 -23.30 15.15
C ALA A 661 -23.64 -22.72 14.19
N GLY A 662 -22.62 -22.02 14.71
CA GLY A 662 -21.78 -21.14 13.89
C GLY A 662 -20.28 -21.37 13.91
N TRP A 663 -19.76 -22.18 14.84
CA TRP A 663 -18.32 -22.24 15.12
C TRP A 663 -17.75 -23.66 15.11
N GLU A 664 -16.82 -23.91 14.18
CA GLU A 664 -15.94 -25.08 14.24
C GLU A 664 -14.67 -24.74 15.03
N LEU A 665 -14.82 -24.51 16.34
CA LEU A 665 -13.80 -23.95 17.23
C LEU A 665 -12.38 -24.53 17.03
N ALA A 666 -12.23 -25.86 16.99
CA ALA A 666 -10.94 -26.52 16.80
C ALA A 666 -10.29 -26.25 15.42
N LYS A 667 -11.10 -26.04 14.37
CA LYS A 667 -10.60 -25.67 13.03
C LYS A 667 -10.25 -24.20 12.97
N VAL A 668 -11.12 -23.34 13.50
CA VAL A 668 -10.97 -21.88 13.50
C VAL A 668 -9.75 -21.45 14.32
N ALA A 669 -9.45 -22.14 15.42
CA ALA A 669 -8.29 -21.85 16.28
C ALA A 669 -6.92 -21.94 15.58
N LYS A 670 -6.84 -22.56 14.41
CA LYS A 670 -5.62 -22.60 13.57
C LYS A 670 -5.32 -21.27 12.90
N TYR A 671 -6.35 -20.45 12.70
CA TYR A 671 -6.28 -19.20 11.93
C TYR A 671 -6.36 -17.96 12.82
N MET A 672 -6.99 -18.09 13.99
CA MET A 672 -7.25 -16.99 14.93
C MET A 672 -6.08 -16.75 15.89
N ASP A 673 -5.85 -15.47 16.20
CA ASP A 673 -4.89 -15.01 17.20
C ASP A 673 -5.56 -14.82 18.59
N ILE A 674 -6.75 -14.19 18.64
CA ILE A 674 -7.53 -13.98 19.87
C ILE A 674 -9.02 -14.29 19.65
N PHE A 675 -9.64 -14.96 20.63
CA PHE A 675 -11.08 -15.08 20.80
C PHE A 675 -11.52 -14.13 21.92
N ASN A 676 -12.24 -13.08 21.57
CA ASN A 676 -12.84 -12.14 22.50
C ASN A 676 -14.22 -12.67 22.92
N ILE A 677 -14.26 -13.49 23.96
CA ILE A 677 -15.48 -14.16 24.39
C ILE A 677 -16.40 -13.16 25.08
N GLN A 678 -17.65 -13.11 24.65
CA GLN A 678 -18.71 -12.34 25.30
C GLN A 678 -18.82 -12.72 26.78
N GLY A 679 -18.63 -11.74 27.66
CA GLY A 679 -18.69 -11.90 29.13
C GLY A 679 -19.75 -11.01 29.78
N TYR A 680 -20.68 -10.53 28.97
CA TYR A 680 -21.72 -9.56 29.30
C TYR A 680 -22.96 -9.82 28.42
N ASP A 681 -24.03 -9.07 28.65
CA ASP A 681 -25.32 -9.22 27.95
C ASP A 681 -25.97 -10.60 28.15
N PHE A 682 -25.75 -11.21 29.31
CA PHE A 682 -26.43 -12.45 29.68
C PHE A 682 -27.92 -12.21 29.97
N HIS A 683 -28.21 -11.14 30.69
CA HIS A 683 -29.55 -10.69 31.05
C HIS A 683 -29.68 -9.19 30.79
N GLY A 684 -30.85 -8.74 30.34
CA GLY A 684 -31.00 -7.38 29.86
C GLY A 684 -32.41 -6.94 29.52
N SER A 685 -32.65 -5.64 29.66
CA SER A 685 -33.77 -4.96 29.03
C SER A 685 -33.24 -3.79 28.22
N GLY A 686 -33.89 -3.43 27.12
CA GLY A 686 -33.49 -2.25 26.35
C GLY A 686 -33.85 -2.23 24.87
N SER A 687 -33.44 -1.15 24.21
CA SER A 687 -33.79 -0.85 22.82
C SER A 687 -33.21 -1.85 21.82
N ASP A 688 -31.92 -2.16 21.92
CA ASP A 688 -31.19 -3.03 20.99
C ASP A 688 -31.62 -4.50 21.05
N ASN A 689 -32.15 -4.92 22.19
CA ASN A 689 -32.58 -6.27 22.50
C ASN A 689 -33.36 -6.25 23.84
N SER A 690 -34.67 -6.00 23.85
CA SER A 690 -35.44 -6.13 25.09
C SER A 690 -35.84 -7.59 25.29
N TRP A 691 -34.91 -8.48 25.65
CA TRP A 691 -35.26 -9.91 25.84
C TRP A 691 -35.91 -10.19 27.20
N GLU A 692 -35.66 -9.36 28.23
CA GLU A 692 -36.20 -9.58 29.59
C GLU A 692 -36.74 -8.28 30.25
N PRO A 693 -37.70 -7.55 29.64
CA PRO A 693 -38.16 -6.25 30.18
C PRO A 693 -38.83 -6.32 31.55
N ASN A 694 -39.33 -7.50 31.93
CA ASN A 694 -40.22 -7.67 33.07
C ASN A 694 -39.53 -8.33 34.28
N ARG A 695 -38.23 -8.62 34.18
CA ARG A 695 -37.46 -9.26 35.26
C ARG A 695 -36.01 -8.82 35.19
N THR A 696 -35.44 -8.43 36.33
CA THR A 696 -34.01 -8.12 36.48
C THR A 696 -33.16 -9.39 36.43
N GLY A 697 -31.92 -9.28 35.97
CA GLY A 697 -30.93 -10.36 36.04
C GLY A 697 -29.51 -9.82 35.87
N HIS A 698 -28.51 -10.56 36.34
CA HIS A 698 -27.11 -10.14 36.24
C HIS A 698 -26.63 -10.18 34.78
N GLN A 699 -26.14 -9.06 34.24
CA GLN A 699 -25.74 -9.04 32.83
C GLN A 699 -24.35 -9.66 32.58
N GLY A 700 -23.53 -9.87 33.61
CA GLY A 700 -22.13 -10.25 33.47
C GLY A 700 -21.55 -10.93 34.72
N ASN A 701 -22.28 -11.85 35.34
CA ASN A 701 -21.83 -12.68 36.47
C ASN A 701 -20.71 -13.67 36.07
N LEU A 702 -19.76 -13.92 36.98
CA LEU A 702 -18.68 -14.90 36.73
C LEU A 702 -19.18 -16.35 36.81
N TYR A 703 -20.01 -16.63 37.82
CA TYR A 703 -20.60 -17.94 38.11
C TYR A 703 -22.11 -17.86 37.98
N THR A 704 -22.76 -19.00 37.74
CA THR A 704 -24.23 -19.07 37.72
C THR A 704 -24.82 -18.67 39.06
N ASP A 705 -25.93 -17.95 39.02
CA ASP A 705 -26.71 -17.60 40.19
C ASP A 705 -27.73 -18.71 40.50
N VAL A 706 -27.94 -19.03 41.78
CA VAL A 706 -28.93 -20.04 42.20
C VAL A 706 -30.35 -19.47 42.24
N ASP A 707 -30.47 -18.15 42.29
CA ASP A 707 -31.75 -17.44 42.26
C ASP A 707 -32.22 -17.13 40.84
N ASP A 708 -31.39 -17.41 39.82
CA ASP A 708 -31.75 -17.32 38.42
C ASP A 708 -32.94 -18.28 38.13
N PRO A 709 -34.11 -17.75 37.75
CA PRO A 709 -35.31 -18.56 37.54
C PRO A 709 -35.41 -19.19 36.15
N TYR A 710 -34.45 -18.94 35.24
CA TYR A 710 -34.45 -19.51 33.90
C TYR A 710 -33.91 -20.95 33.90
N ASN A 711 -34.24 -21.73 32.87
CA ASN A 711 -33.77 -23.11 32.76
C ASN A 711 -32.30 -23.21 32.32
N PHE A 712 -31.79 -22.16 31.68
CA PHE A 712 -30.42 -22.07 31.20
C PHE A 712 -29.75 -20.87 31.88
N HIS A 713 -28.60 -21.12 32.48
CA HIS A 713 -27.89 -20.16 33.32
C HIS A 713 -26.61 -19.67 32.65
N PHE A 714 -26.60 -18.41 32.26
CA PHE A 714 -25.41 -17.77 31.72
C PHE A 714 -24.41 -17.43 32.82
N SER A 715 -23.12 -17.54 32.49
CA SER A 715 -22.01 -17.05 33.31
C SER A 715 -20.74 -16.97 32.47
N VAL A 716 -19.76 -16.16 32.90
CA VAL A 716 -18.45 -16.09 32.20
C VAL A 716 -17.76 -17.45 32.20
N GLU A 717 -17.85 -18.23 33.29
CA GLU A 717 -17.27 -19.57 33.33
C GLU A 717 -17.92 -20.50 32.28
N ASN A 718 -19.26 -20.51 32.21
CA ASN A 718 -19.98 -21.32 31.22
C ASN A 718 -19.72 -20.86 29.78
N ALA A 719 -19.54 -19.55 29.55
CA ALA A 719 -19.22 -19.01 28.23
C ALA A 719 -17.81 -19.44 27.75
N VAL A 720 -16.83 -19.52 28.65
CA VAL A 720 -15.45 -19.91 28.30
C VAL A 720 -15.29 -21.41 28.12
N GLN A 721 -16.05 -22.22 28.86
CA GLN A 721 -15.84 -23.67 28.92
C GLN A 721 -15.89 -24.39 27.54
N PRO A 722 -16.83 -24.09 26.61
CA PRO A 722 -16.84 -24.70 25.28
C PRO A 722 -15.56 -24.50 24.47
N TYR A 723 -14.89 -23.36 24.64
CA TYR A 723 -13.62 -23.05 23.96
C TYR A 723 -12.47 -23.89 24.51
N LEU A 724 -12.43 -24.08 25.83
CA LEU A 724 -11.46 -24.94 26.49
C LEU A 724 -11.68 -26.41 26.13
N ASP A 725 -12.94 -26.88 26.11
CA ASP A 725 -13.30 -28.25 25.75
C ASP A 725 -12.98 -28.57 24.29
N ALA A 726 -13.05 -27.57 23.40
CA ALA A 726 -12.61 -27.67 22.01
C ALA A 726 -11.07 -27.73 21.85
N GLY A 727 -10.30 -27.64 22.94
CA GLY A 727 -8.84 -27.70 22.94
C GLY A 727 -8.16 -26.40 22.52
N ILE A 728 -8.87 -25.27 22.56
CA ILE A 728 -8.25 -23.97 22.29
C ILE A 728 -7.30 -23.64 23.43
N ASN A 729 -6.07 -23.22 23.09
CA ASN A 729 -5.11 -22.82 24.11
C ASN A 729 -5.70 -21.65 24.93
N PRO A 730 -5.76 -21.75 26.28
CA PRO A 730 -6.20 -20.68 27.16
C PRO A 730 -5.59 -19.31 26.84
N ARG A 731 -4.33 -19.30 26.40
CA ARG A 731 -3.58 -18.10 25.98
C ARG A 731 -3.99 -17.52 24.63
N LYS A 732 -5.15 -17.92 24.09
CA LYS A 732 -5.87 -17.24 23.00
C LYS A 732 -7.21 -16.64 23.42
N LEU A 733 -7.65 -16.87 24.65
CA LEU A 733 -9.00 -16.54 25.10
C LEU A 733 -8.98 -15.31 26.00
N THR A 734 -9.80 -14.31 25.69
CA THR A 734 -10.10 -13.21 26.60
C THR A 734 -11.54 -13.30 27.09
N ILE A 735 -11.82 -12.74 28.27
CA ILE A 735 -13.19 -12.59 28.78
C ILE A 735 -13.69 -11.16 28.57
N GLY A 736 -14.95 -10.99 28.18
CA GLY A 736 -15.59 -9.68 28.07
C GLY A 736 -15.88 -9.04 29.44
N LEU A 737 -15.70 -7.73 29.53
CA LEU A 737 -16.05 -6.89 30.68
C LEU A 737 -16.93 -5.73 30.21
N ALA A 738 -18.02 -5.48 30.94
CA ALA A 738 -18.99 -4.44 30.61
C ALA A 738 -18.64 -3.13 31.29
N TYR A 739 -18.18 -2.14 30.53
CA TYR A 739 -18.01 -0.76 31.00
C TYR A 739 -19.30 0.05 30.93
N TYR A 740 -20.44 -0.64 31.01
CA TYR A 740 -21.79 -0.10 30.99
C TYR A 740 -22.67 -0.97 31.89
N GLY A 741 -23.83 -0.44 32.26
CA GLY A 741 -24.87 -1.16 32.96
C GLY A 741 -26.05 -1.49 32.05
N ARG A 742 -26.69 -2.63 32.32
CA ARG A 742 -28.04 -2.98 31.87
C ARG A 742 -29.04 -2.72 32.99
N GLY A 743 -30.17 -2.08 32.69
CA GLY A 743 -31.02 -1.45 33.69
C GLY A 743 -32.51 -1.60 33.48
N TRP A 744 -33.23 -1.79 34.58
CA TRP A 744 -34.68 -1.95 34.66
C TRP A 744 -35.29 -0.88 35.55
N GLN A 745 -36.57 -0.58 35.33
CA GLN A 745 -37.34 0.38 36.14
C GLN A 745 -38.60 -0.22 36.75
N ASN A 746 -39.11 0.45 37.77
CA ASN A 746 -40.24 0.01 38.59
C ASN A 746 -40.02 -1.39 39.15
N VAL A 747 -38.81 -1.62 39.68
CA VAL A 747 -38.36 -2.92 40.18
C VAL A 747 -38.85 -3.13 41.60
N THR A 748 -39.55 -4.23 41.83
CA THR A 748 -39.99 -4.61 43.19
C THR A 748 -38.80 -5.06 44.03
N ASP A 749 -38.81 -4.74 45.33
CA ASP A 749 -37.69 -5.10 46.22
C ASP A 749 -37.54 -6.62 46.42
N GLY A 750 -38.67 -7.31 46.60
CA GLY A 750 -38.73 -8.76 46.78
C GLY A 750 -38.00 -9.31 48.01
N GLY A 751 -37.54 -8.46 48.93
CA GLY A 751 -36.65 -8.85 50.03
C GLY A 751 -35.21 -9.14 49.59
N LYS A 752 -34.90 -8.95 48.30
CA LYS A 752 -33.60 -9.23 47.68
C LYS A 752 -32.99 -8.00 47.01
N SER A 753 -33.41 -6.80 47.40
CA SER A 753 -32.91 -5.55 46.80
C SER A 753 -33.05 -5.51 45.27
N GLY A 754 -34.16 -6.06 44.76
CA GLY A 754 -34.48 -6.07 43.34
C GLY A 754 -33.81 -7.17 42.51
N GLU A 755 -33.00 -8.05 43.08
CA GLU A 755 -32.34 -9.15 42.38
C GLU A 755 -33.32 -10.27 41.98
N TRP A 756 -33.37 -10.61 40.69
CA TRP A 756 -34.34 -11.54 40.08
C TRP A 756 -35.82 -11.20 40.32
N GLN A 757 -36.12 -9.92 40.55
CA GLN A 757 -37.47 -9.44 40.85
C GLN A 757 -38.21 -8.89 39.63
N ASP A 758 -39.51 -8.71 39.80
CA ASP A 758 -40.39 -8.12 38.79
C ASP A 758 -39.97 -6.68 38.45
N ALA A 759 -39.86 -6.39 37.16
CA ALA A 759 -39.65 -5.07 36.58
C ALA A 759 -40.84 -4.67 35.69
N LYS A 760 -40.92 -3.39 35.30
CA LYS A 760 -41.94 -2.89 34.35
C LYS A 760 -41.30 -2.16 33.16
N GLY A 761 -40.21 -2.71 32.65
CA GLY A 761 -39.51 -2.23 31.46
C GLY A 761 -38.08 -1.75 31.73
N ALA A 762 -37.43 -1.31 30.65
CA ALA A 762 -36.07 -0.81 30.67
C ALA A 762 -35.96 0.55 31.37
N ALA A 763 -34.89 0.74 32.15
CA ALA A 763 -34.58 2.04 32.75
C ALA A 763 -34.14 3.06 31.68
N PRO A 764 -34.27 4.38 31.92
CA PRO A 764 -33.81 5.38 30.96
C PRO A 764 -32.29 5.30 30.70
N GLY A 765 -31.92 5.17 29.42
CA GLY A 765 -30.53 5.19 28.95
C GLY A 765 -29.91 6.58 28.97
N GLN A 766 -28.66 6.70 28.50
CA GLN A 766 -28.04 8.01 28.25
C GLN A 766 -28.73 8.75 27.09
N PHE A 767 -29.08 8.00 26.05
CA PHE A 767 -29.88 8.46 24.92
C PHE A 767 -31.21 7.69 24.90
N ALA A 768 -32.24 8.24 24.26
CA ALA A 768 -33.57 7.62 24.23
C ALA A 768 -33.54 6.25 23.50
N GLU A 769 -32.70 6.16 22.47
CA GLU A 769 -32.44 4.99 21.64
C GLU A 769 -31.57 3.95 22.37
N GLU A 770 -31.10 4.22 23.58
CA GLU A 770 -30.29 3.32 24.43
C GLU A 770 -31.00 3.01 25.75
N ALA A 771 -32.34 3.06 25.78
CA ALA A 771 -33.10 2.63 26.95
C ALA A 771 -32.58 1.28 27.45
N GLY A 772 -32.37 1.17 28.76
CA GLY A 772 -31.82 -0.01 29.41
C GLY A 772 -30.30 -0.08 29.44
N THR A 773 -29.58 0.82 28.75
CA THR A 773 -28.11 0.81 28.68
C THR A 773 -27.52 2.16 29.07
N ARG A 774 -26.46 2.15 29.88
CA ARG A 774 -25.74 3.39 30.26
C ARG A 774 -24.28 3.10 30.63
N GLY A 775 -23.33 3.88 30.09
CA GLY A 775 -21.90 3.74 30.44
C GLY A 775 -21.65 3.88 31.94
N TYR A 776 -20.75 3.07 32.50
CA TYR A 776 -20.52 2.90 33.94
C TYR A 776 -20.31 4.23 34.70
N SER A 777 -19.40 5.08 34.23
CA SER A 777 -19.13 6.37 34.87
C SER A 777 -20.33 7.31 34.81
N ASN A 778 -21.06 7.29 33.69
CA ASN A 778 -22.26 8.09 33.52
C ASN A 778 -23.41 7.56 34.40
N LEU A 779 -23.57 6.23 34.51
CA LEU A 779 -24.54 5.56 35.37
C LEU A 779 -24.39 6.01 36.82
N LEU A 780 -23.19 5.85 37.38
CA LEU A 780 -22.93 6.17 38.78
C LEU A 780 -23.09 7.67 39.11
N SER A 781 -22.82 8.54 38.13
CA SER A 781 -22.99 9.99 38.32
C SER A 781 -24.42 10.49 38.14
N SER A 782 -25.25 9.76 37.40
CA SER A 782 -26.56 10.27 36.93
C SER A 782 -27.77 9.58 37.56
N VAL A 783 -27.62 8.38 38.12
CA VAL A 783 -28.73 7.66 38.75
C VAL A 783 -28.72 7.92 40.27
N PRO A 784 -29.65 8.73 40.80
CA PRO A 784 -29.68 9.06 42.22
C PRO A 784 -30.01 7.82 43.06
N ASN A 785 -29.47 7.76 44.28
CA ASN A 785 -29.69 6.68 45.25
C ASN A 785 -29.26 5.28 44.78
N CYS A 786 -28.43 5.18 43.73
CA CYS A 786 -27.85 3.92 43.24
C CYS A 786 -26.92 3.32 44.30
N THR A 787 -27.47 2.41 45.11
CA THR A 787 -26.73 1.73 46.18
C THR A 787 -26.08 0.48 45.61
N ILE A 788 -24.75 0.48 45.52
CA ILE A 788 -23.97 -0.63 44.98
C ILE A 788 -24.05 -1.83 45.93
N LYS A 789 -24.29 -3.01 45.35
CA LYS A 789 -24.34 -4.30 46.01
C LYS A 789 -23.54 -5.31 45.20
N HIS A 790 -23.00 -6.29 45.90
CA HIS A 790 -22.22 -7.39 45.33
C HIS A 790 -22.90 -8.70 45.67
N ASP A 791 -23.33 -9.44 44.66
CA ASP A 791 -23.59 -10.86 44.84
C ASP A 791 -22.25 -11.59 44.81
N THR A 792 -21.82 -12.03 45.99
CA THR A 792 -20.56 -12.74 46.17
C THR A 792 -20.60 -14.18 45.66
N GLN A 793 -21.79 -14.76 45.46
CA GLN A 793 -21.93 -16.12 44.92
C GLN A 793 -21.75 -16.10 43.41
N ALA A 794 -22.58 -15.37 42.68
CA ALA A 794 -22.45 -15.27 41.21
C ALA A 794 -21.23 -14.43 40.81
N VAL A 795 -20.68 -13.64 41.74
CA VAL A 795 -19.65 -12.61 41.49
C VAL A 795 -20.18 -11.64 40.45
N ALA A 796 -21.18 -10.87 40.89
CA ALA A 796 -21.86 -9.88 40.09
C ALA A 796 -22.03 -8.59 40.88
N THR A 797 -21.96 -7.47 40.18
CA THR A 797 -22.23 -6.15 40.75
C THR A 797 -23.53 -5.61 40.20
N TYR A 798 -24.33 -5.03 41.09
CA TYR A 798 -25.51 -4.27 40.71
C TYR A 798 -25.68 -3.04 41.60
N CYS A 799 -26.51 -2.10 41.16
CA CYS A 799 -27.02 -1.07 42.03
C CYS A 799 -28.54 -1.04 42.05
N TYR A 800 -29.07 -0.70 43.21
CA TYR A 800 -30.49 -0.63 43.47
C TYR A 800 -30.86 0.71 44.10
N THR A 801 -31.96 1.31 43.62
CA THR A 801 -32.39 2.66 44.04
C THR A 801 -33.59 2.67 44.99
N GLY A 802 -34.06 1.48 45.41
CA GLY A 802 -35.19 1.31 46.33
C GLY A 802 -36.43 0.71 45.66
N ASN A 803 -37.45 0.37 46.47
CA ASN A 803 -38.67 -0.29 46.00
C ASN A 803 -39.42 0.55 44.96
N ASN A 804 -39.81 -0.09 43.85
CA ASN A 804 -40.34 0.55 42.64
C ASN A 804 -39.37 1.54 41.97
N GLY A 805 -38.08 1.45 42.28
CA GLY A 805 -37.03 2.23 41.65
C GLY A 805 -36.43 1.54 40.43
N GLN A 806 -35.20 1.92 40.13
CA GLN A 806 -34.34 1.30 39.14
C GLN A 806 -33.38 0.26 39.77
N TRP A 807 -33.02 -0.73 38.96
CA TRP A 807 -32.01 -1.75 39.24
C TRP A 807 -31.07 -1.87 38.03
N TRP A 808 -29.76 -1.87 38.26
CA TRP A 808 -28.75 -1.88 37.19
C TRP A 808 -27.66 -2.91 37.49
N SER A 809 -27.36 -3.81 36.57
CA SER A 809 -26.21 -4.74 36.66
C SER A 809 -25.05 -4.23 35.81
N PHE A 810 -23.81 -4.30 36.29
CA PHE A 810 -22.59 -3.81 35.61
C PHE A 810 -21.33 -4.45 36.19
N ASP A 811 -20.16 -4.25 35.55
CA ASP A 811 -18.87 -4.53 36.18
C ASP A 811 -18.35 -3.31 36.95
N ASP A 812 -17.77 -3.56 38.13
CA ASP A 812 -17.05 -2.56 38.92
C ASP A 812 -15.64 -3.04 39.27
N ALA A 813 -14.90 -2.25 40.05
CA ALA A 813 -13.53 -2.62 40.44
C ALA A 813 -13.47 -3.94 41.21
N TRP A 814 -14.50 -4.26 42.01
CA TRP A 814 -14.56 -5.50 42.78
C TRP A 814 -14.81 -6.70 41.86
N SER A 815 -15.84 -6.67 41.01
CA SER A 815 -16.14 -7.81 40.11
C SER A 815 -14.98 -8.06 39.15
N ILE A 816 -14.35 -6.99 38.62
CA ILE A 816 -13.16 -7.08 37.77
C ILE A 816 -12.02 -7.78 38.52
N GLN A 817 -11.75 -7.45 39.78
CA GLN A 817 -10.70 -8.11 40.56
C GLN A 817 -10.97 -9.61 40.72
N GLN A 818 -12.21 -10.00 41.01
CA GLN A 818 -12.58 -11.42 41.16
C GLN A 818 -12.48 -12.18 39.82
N LYS A 819 -13.01 -11.61 38.73
CA LYS A 819 -12.89 -12.16 37.38
C LYS A 819 -11.44 -12.32 36.94
N VAL A 820 -10.58 -11.35 37.29
CA VAL A 820 -9.14 -11.43 36.99
C VAL A 820 -8.45 -12.53 37.80
N ALA A 821 -8.80 -12.72 39.07
CA ALA A 821 -8.26 -13.84 39.85
C ALA A 821 -8.63 -15.20 39.20
N TRP A 822 -9.88 -15.33 38.73
CA TRP A 822 -10.34 -16.52 38.03
C TRP A 822 -9.65 -16.73 36.67
N LEU A 823 -9.56 -15.69 35.83
CA LEU A 823 -8.94 -15.81 34.50
C LEU A 823 -7.45 -16.19 34.60
N LYS A 824 -6.75 -15.70 35.63
CA LYS A 824 -5.36 -16.10 35.93
C LYS A 824 -5.25 -17.57 36.29
N LYS A 825 -6.15 -18.07 37.16
CA LYS A 825 -6.20 -19.48 37.55
C LYS A 825 -6.45 -20.40 36.34
N LYS A 826 -7.24 -19.94 35.36
CA LYS A 826 -7.53 -20.65 34.11
C LYS A 826 -6.46 -20.42 33.03
N ASN A 827 -5.41 -19.64 33.32
CA ASN A 827 -4.35 -19.26 32.39
C ASN A 827 -4.87 -18.60 31.10
N LEU A 828 -5.95 -17.82 31.17
CA LEU A 828 -6.51 -17.13 30.01
C LEU A 828 -5.63 -15.96 29.56
N LEU A 829 -5.73 -15.56 28.30
CA LEU A 829 -4.91 -14.49 27.70
C LEU A 829 -5.14 -13.12 28.36
N GLY A 830 -6.36 -12.80 28.77
CA GLY A 830 -6.67 -11.51 29.38
C GLY A 830 -8.15 -11.15 29.31
N ALA A 831 -8.45 -9.87 29.10
CA ALA A 831 -9.82 -9.35 29.04
C ALA A 831 -10.04 -8.44 27.84
N MET A 832 -11.27 -8.47 27.34
CA MET A 832 -11.82 -7.55 26.35
C MET A 832 -12.85 -6.63 27.03
N ILE A 833 -12.97 -5.40 26.57
CA ILE A 833 -13.77 -4.34 27.17
C ILE A 833 -14.74 -3.76 26.13
N TRP A 834 -16.03 -3.80 26.44
CA TRP A 834 -17.07 -3.07 25.74
C TRP A 834 -17.75 -2.08 26.69
N GLU A 835 -17.81 -0.78 26.43
CA GLU A 835 -17.02 -0.01 25.46
C GLU A 835 -16.20 1.07 26.18
N MET A 836 -15.10 1.51 25.57
CA MET A 836 -14.12 2.38 26.24
C MET A 836 -14.69 3.74 26.66
N SER A 837 -15.77 4.21 26.05
CA SER A 837 -16.41 5.49 26.40
C SER A 837 -17.20 5.43 27.73
N GLY A 838 -17.52 4.23 28.21
CA GLY A 838 -18.30 4.03 29.43
C GLY A 838 -17.51 4.22 30.73
N ASP A 839 -16.17 4.24 30.67
CA ASP A 839 -15.28 4.42 31.82
C ASP A 839 -14.39 5.66 31.67
N THR A 840 -14.13 6.33 32.79
CA THR A 840 -13.22 7.48 32.89
C THR A 840 -11.77 7.07 33.17
N GLY A 841 -11.46 5.77 33.09
CA GLY A 841 -10.15 5.16 33.34
C GLY A 841 -10.05 4.43 34.69
N ASN A 842 -11.11 4.43 35.50
CA ASN A 842 -11.13 3.79 36.82
C ASN A 842 -11.17 2.26 36.69
N LEU A 843 -12.10 1.75 35.89
CA LEU A 843 -12.22 0.31 35.65
C LEU A 843 -11.00 -0.24 34.91
N THR A 844 -10.45 0.51 33.95
CA THR A 844 -9.22 0.09 33.27
C THR A 844 -8.02 0.06 34.23
N THR A 845 -7.97 0.96 35.20
CA THR A 845 -6.93 0.93 36.26
C THR A 845 -7.12 -0.29 37.16
N ALA A 846 -8.35 -0.60 37.57
CA ALA A 846 -8.63 -1.79 38.37
C ALA A 846 -8.21 -3.08 37.64
N LEU A 847 -8.57 -3.20 36.36
CA LEU A 847 -8.16 -4.32 35.50
C LEU A 847 -6.63 -4.43 35.40
N ASP A 848 -5.95 -3.31 35.09
CA ASP A 848 -4.50 -3.30 34.92
C ASP A 848 -3.76 -3.71 36.20
N ASN A 849 -4.20 -3.18 37.35
CA ASN A 849 -3.63 -3.51 38.65
C ASN A 849 -3.86 -4.98 39.00
N ALA A 850 -5.07 -5.50 38.81
CA ALA A 850 -5.40 -6.90 39.11
C ALA A 850 -4.59 -7.86 38.22
N LEU A 851 -4.37 -7.53 36.94
CA LEU A 851 -3.57 -8.34 36.02
C LEU A 851 -2.07 -8.30 36.35
N LYS A 852 -1.56 -7.21 36.93
CA LYS A 852 -0.15 -7.09 37.36
C LYS A 852 0.15 -7.67 38.74
N ALA A 853 -0.87 -7.84 39.58
CA ALA A 853 -0.69 -8.45 40.89
C ALA A 853 -0.10 -9.88 40.76
N PRO A 854 0.82 -10.30 41.65
CA PRO A 854 1.46 -11.61 41.56
C PRO A 854 0.48 -12.78 41.71
#